data_AF-A0A1Q6H3E6-F1
#
_entry.id   AF-A0A1Q6H3E6-F1
#
_cell.length_a   1.000
_cell.length_b   1.000
_cell.length_c   1.000
_cell.angle_alpha   90.00
_cell.angle_beta   90.00
_cell.angle_gamma   90.00
#
_symmetry.space_group_name_H-M   'P 1'
#
loop_
_entity.id
_entity.type
_entity.pdbx_description
1 polymer ?
#
loop_
_entity_poly.entity_id
_entity_poly.type
_entity_poly.pdbx_seq_one_letter_code
_entity_poly.pdbx_strand_id
1 'polypeptide(L)'
;MKHFVKGFVLLGLISSALICSVNAQNANNDTLLSIMREEVCSNLNKLKAREVPAYFASLKAEELHKVTLTSDFGLSSTDDVHTRVLAPYVRVSSPQWDNYAGRGRTTFAEIFDDPGIYTIALPLKGCDPSIVRNAVRKGLEHSYAEGVLAYRSMLDRGDTTGQEYDSLLSFSAAPSVFYYEADMSEEEKNIDKSQLCRYIDDASRIFREYEDLRLGRVSLISLVKRTHFVNTEGTVIAQNRRTFTLVVEAGAKAADGTMCRLEDDVFTFSQSGLPSPSELEKKVRSLAERVVAVSKAPQVDEYSGPVIISEDVAAALLNRILGRRLESKRRDSDLDDFYKFKGQRILPPAFQVYADPTLKSYKGHELIGHYMYDDEGVMGQRVECIKNGVLQQYVTGRTATDGFFKSNGHGRSCAGLEPVAQMSNLIVESSEPYSDEELRAMLVAELKKQGMEYGFYIRSANCGYAVRESARENAKIDMIPVEVYRVFADGREDQLMRGARMKGNPVELLSHIEAAGREAHVYTGRCGSPKGFIEMSVVSPALYLSRVEMKSDKAGERNSSVSAFVQSTGDRTPAADTPLDSVIFEAMADEMGHVLGKIQSECDEVPLLVDFLLDRTVTTEVVSSSGACLNAVDGKVDNRLSVSVIAGDSTAVSSTRPYALSQTMMPDSLDYWMLRRSLALKSDSAYIDACRQVDDIRQKSKADGDAGAAASQVPRKLPPAVWMGRSAFDGACTAVSMEKLADSLSAVFMEYPHVVSNKVTVSQKRSNYYRLTSDGQKIMQPDTLFGIKARVEVECGGRTAGDTYTLNVGGMGDLPTEEEIKAELRTFAEHLCRKCGADSMVENYRGPVLYVDDEAVNLFRLSLSSNMLFGTYADIDSEVYPSFLSVSQIGEDTEYNGMKLKGFRQVDADGQRHASLTVIENGKLKHRLSGRFSAAGSPESTGNSVFVRIGGEIRVRTGLYAIRVQSDKTVPLRKLYRKLLKSAKDAGLDHAYIVRSSRTAPDELLRVDVSTGKEKLVVGNIVKPDSRRAVMKIKDASEEEIVHPGYGGGGIFISPKAVLLEDVELNVKD
;
A
#
# COMPACT_ATOMS: atom_id res chain seq x y z
N MET A 1 36.60 51.79 18.58
CA MET A 1 36.13 50.91 17.48
C MET A 1 36.95 49.63 17.31
N LYS A 2 38.29 49.64 17.17
CA LYS A 2 39.09 48.41 16.97
C LYS A 2 39.04 47.38 18.12
N HIS A 3 38.84 47.80 19.37
CA HIS A 3 38.68 46.87 20.52
C HIS A 3 37.27 46.26 20.61
N PHE A 4 36.25 46.95 20.09
CA PHE A 4 34.86 46.48 20.12
C PHE A 4 34.61 45.38 19.06
N VAL A 5 35.23 45.51 17.89
CA VAL A 5 35.18 44.51 16.81
C VAL A 5 35.96 43.24 17.18
N LYS A 6 37.10 43.36 17.90
CA LYS A 6 37.83 42.19 18.41
C LYS A 6 37.05 41.43 19.48
N GLY A 7 36.31 42.12 20.36
CA GLY A 7 35.46 41.47 21.37
C GLY A 7 34.32 40.66 20.74
N PHE A 8 33.66 41.17 19.70
CA PHE A 8 32.59 40.47 18.99
C PHE A 8 33.09 39.28 18.16
N VAL A 9 34.25 39.41 17.50
CA VAL A 9 34.88 38.30 16.77
C VAL A 9 35.37 37.22 17.73
N LEU A 10 35.91 37.59 18.90
CA LEU A 10 36.33 36.63 19.92
C LEU A 10 35.13 35.94 20.61
N LEU A 11 34.05 36.68 20.92
CA LEU A 11 32.80 36.07 21.41
C LEU A 11 32.15 35.16 20.37
N GLY A 12 32.18 35.53 19.09
CA GLY A 12 31.69 34.69 18.00
C GLY A 12 32.51 33.40 17.83
N LEU A 13 33.84 33.49 17.93
CA LEU A 13 34.75 32.33 17.87
C LEU A 13 34.65 31.43 19.10
N ILE A 14 34.45 31.99 20.30
CA ILE A 14 34.24 31.23 21.54
C ILE A 14 32.86 30.55 21.51
N SER A 15 31.82 31.24 21.02
CA SER A 15 30.48 30.66 20.83
C SER A 15 30.47 29.52 19.81
N SER A 16 31.14 29.68 18.67
CA SER A 16 31.28 28.60 17.66
C SER A 16 32.09 27.42 18.19
N ALA A 17 33.16 27.67 18.96
CA ALA A 17 33.98 26.62 19.56
C ALA A 17 33.21 25.85 20.65
N LEU A 18 32.43 26.53 21.50
CA LEU A 18 31.57 25.88 22.49
C LEU A 18 30.50 25.02 21.83
N ILE A 19 29.82 25.52 20.79
CA ILE A 19 28.81 24.78 20.03
C ILE A 19 29.42 23.53 19.37
N CYS A 20 30.63 23.64 18.79
CA CYS A 20 31.34 22.48 18.25
C CYS A 20 31.71 21.45 19.33
N SER A 21 32.14 21.86 20.53
CA SER A 21 32.48 20.93 21.62
C SER A 21 31.26 20.23 22.23
N VAL A 22 30.12 20.92 22.35
CA VAL A 22 28.86 20.33 22.85
C VAL A 22 28.28 19.35 21.82
N ASN A 23 28.31 19.70 20.53
CA ASN A 23 27.86 18.80 19.46
C ASN A 23 28.75 17.56 19.32
N ALA A 24 30.07 17.68 19.52
CA ALA A 24 30.98 16.53 19.55
C ALA A 24 30.71 15.61 20.77
N GLN A 25 30.39 16.18 21.94
CA GLN A 25 30.04 15.41 23.13
C GLN A 25 28.68 14.70 22.96
N ASN A 26 27.67 15.38 22.40
CA ASN A 26 26.37 14.78 22.10
C ASN A 26 26.48 13.68 21.05
N ALA A 27 27.30 13.86 20.01
CA ALA A 27 27.58 12.82 19.02
C ALA A 27 28.24 11.57 19.64
N ASN A 28 29.09 11.74 20.66
CA ASN A 28 29.69 10.61 21.38
C ASN A 28 28.68 9.89 22.29
N ASN A 29 27.60 10.56 22.70
CA ASN A 29 26.50 9.96 23.47
C ASN A 29 25.43 9.30 22.58
N ASP A 30 25.49 9.49 21.25
CA ASP A 30 24.60 8.85 20.29
C ASP A 30 25.05 7.40 20.01
N THR A 31 24.42 6.45 20.72
CA THR A 31 24.74 5.02 20.64
C THR A 31 24.54 4.45 19.24
N LEU A 32 23.51 4.89 18.50
CA LEU A 32 23.26 4.37 17.14
C LEU A 32 24.36 4.86 16.19
N LEU A 33 24.65 6.16 16.21
CA LEU A 33 25.66 6.77 15.36
C LEU A 33 27.06 6.18 15.61
N SER A 34 27.42 5.97 16.87
CA SER A 34 28.69 5.36 17.25
C SER A 34 28.82 3.92 16.76
N ILE A 35 27.78 3.08 16.95
CA ILE A 35 27.73 1.71 16.43
C ILE A 35 27.90 1.70 14.90
N MET A 36 27.13 2.53 14.19
CA MET A 36 27.19 2.60 12.73
C MET A 36 28.61 2.96 12.25
N ARG A 37 29.24 3.97 12.88
CA ARG A 37 30.60 4.42 12.54
C ARG A 37 31.66 3.34 12.77
N GLU A 38 31.57 2.63 13.89
CA GLU A 38 32.50 1.54 14.21
C GLU A 38 32.34 0.35 13.25
N GLU A 39 31.10 -0.10 13.05
CA GLU A 39 30.81 -1.30 12.27
C GLU A 39 31.06 -1.10 10.77
N VAL A 40 30.74 0.07 10.19
CA VAL A 40 30.97 0.30 8.75
C VAL A 40 32.45 0.19 8.40
N CYS A 41 33.33 0.78 9.21
CA CYS A 41 34.78 0.74 9.00
C CYS A 41 35.36 -0.66 9.26
N SER A 42 34.93 -1.31 10.35
CA SER A 42 35.39 -2.65 10.73
C SER A 42 35.04 -3.70 9.68
N ASN A 43 33.81 -3.66 9.15
CA ASN A 43 33.35 -4.63 8.15
C ASN A 43 33.92 -4.34 6.76
N LEU A 44 34.09 -3.08 6.34
CA LEU A 44 34.75 -2.78 5.06
C LEU A 44 36.13 -3.43 4.97
N ASN A 45 36.93 -3.40 6.04
CA ASN A 45 38.25 -4.04 6.05
C ASN A 45 38.19 -5.55 5.80
N LYS A 46 37.14 -6.23 6.26
CA LYS A 46 36.92 -7.66 5.98
C LYS A 46 36.48 -7.88 4.54
N LEU A 47 35.55 -7.05 4.05
CA LEU A 47 34.99 -7.14 2.69
C LEU A 47 36.02 -6.80 1.61
N LYS A 48 36.98 -5.92 1.90
CA LYS A 48 38.13 -5.61 1.03
C LYS A 48 38.99 -6.84 0.70
N ALA A 49 39.03 -7.83 1.59
CA ALA A 49 39.87 -9.02 1.43
C ALA A 49 39.17 -10.17 0.67
N ARG A 50 37.93 -9.97 0.22
CA ARG A 50 37.17 -10.97 -0.55
C ARG A 50 37.60 -10.98 -2.04
N GLU A 51 37.16 -11.99 -2.78
CA GLU A 51 37.48 -12.18 -4.20
C GLU A 51 37.12 -10.96 -5.07
N VAL A 52 35.91 -10.41 -4.89
CA VAL A 52 35.50 -9.13 -5.48
C VAL A 52 35.60 -8.08 -4.36
N PRO A 53 36.66 -7.25 -4.33
CA PRO A 53 36.92 -6.40 -3.17
C PRO A 53 35.87 -5.30 -3.03
N ALA A 54 35.35 -5.09 -1.81
CA ALA A 54 34.57 -3.88 -1.52
C ALA A 54 35.50 -2.66 -1.37
N TYR A 55 35.16 -1.51 -1.95
CA TYR A 55 36.01 -0.32 -1.85
C TYR A 55 35.35 0.84 -1.09
N PHE A 56 34.01 0.87 -1.04
CA PHE A 56 33.23 1.89 -0.33
C PHE A 56 32.03 1.25 0.38
N ALA A 57 31.69 1.75 1.56
CA ALA A 57 30.42 1.44 2.20
C ALA A 57 29.85 2.66 2.95
N SER A 58 28.51 2.73 3.00
CA SER A 58 27.78 3.71 3.80
C SER A 58 26.59 3.06 4.50
N LEU A 59 26.17 3.67 5.60
CA LEU A 59 24.99 3.29 6.37
C LEU A 59 24.12 4.54 6.54
N LYS A 60 22.86 4.46 6.12
CA LYS A 60 21.84 5.47 6.39
C LYS A 60 20.80 4.86 7.33
N ALA A 61 20.71 5.36 8.56
CA ALA A 61 19.58 5.06 9.44
C ALA A 61 18.57 6.21 9.38
N GLU A 62 17.32 5.89 9.09
CA GLU A 62 16.23 6.85 8.99
C GLU A 62 15.14 6.46 10.00
N GLU A 63 14.93 7.32 10.98
CA GLU A 63 13.76 7.26 11.84
C GLU A 63 12.72 8.26 11.34
N LEU A 64 11.50 7.77 11.14
CA LEU A 64 10.39 8.49 10.55
C LEU A 64 9.17 8.30 11.44
N HIS A 65 8.65 9.39 11.99
CA HIS A 65 7.34 9.46 12.61
C HIS A 65 6.46 10.36 11.74
N LYS A 66 5.49 9.73 11.05
CA LYS A 66 4.60 10.39 10.11
C LYS A 66 3.16 10.17 10.55
N VAL A 67 2.48 11.28 10.85
CA VAL A 67 1.04 11.28 11.16
C VAL A 67 0.31 11.95 10.00
N THR A 68 -0.60 11.21 9.36
CA THR A 68 -1.49 11.72 8.32
C THR A 68 -2.91 11.76 8.85
N LEU A 69 -3.45 12.97 8.98
CA LEU A 69 -4.83 13.22 9.37
C LEU A 69 -5.61 13.61 8.11
N THR A 70 -6.69 12.90 7.80
CA THR A 70 -7.54 13.20 6.64
C THR A 70 -8.96 13.41 7.10
N SER A 71 -9.58 14.54 6.76
CA SER A 71 -10.97 14.82 7.08
C SER A 71 -11.80 14.99 5.82
N ASP A 72 -12.79 14.11 5.65
CA ASP A 72 -13.77 14.17 4.57
C ASP A 72 -15.09 14.70 5.11
N PHE A 73 -15.49 15.89 4.67
CA PHE A 73 -16.73 16.55 5.11
C PHE A 73 -16.93 16.55 6.63
N GLY A 74 -15.89 16.79 7.41
CA GLY A 74 -15.93 16.95 8.87
C GLY A 74 -15.76 15.68 9.69
N LEU A 75 -15.33 14.58 9.05
CA LEU A 75 -15.01 13.31 9.71
C LEU A 75 -13.57 12.90 9.40
N SER A 76 -12.77 12.79 10.45
CA SER A 76 -11.35 12.50 10.35
C SER A 76 -11.01 11.01 10.38
N SER A 77 -9.90 10.69 9.73
CA SER A 77 -9.18 9.42 9.80
C SER A 77 -7.71 9.69 10.11
N THR A 78 -7.06 8.79 10.84
CA THR A 78 -5.66 8.93 11.26
C THR A 78 -4.84 7.74 10.80
N ASP A 79 -3.75 8.00 10.08
CA ASP A 79 -2.69 7.03 9.81
C ASP A 79 -1.41 7.51 10.51
N ASP A 80 -0.95 6.74 11.49
CA ASP A 80 0.24 7.04 12.28
C ASP A 80 1.28 5.95 12.06
N VAL A 81 2.44 6.35 11.56
CA VAL A 81 3.54 5.47 11.19
C VAL A 81 4.79 5.94 11.87
N HIS A 82 5.33 5.15 12.81
CA HIS A 82 6.64 5.37 13.41
C HIS A 82 7.55 4.20 13.08
N THR A 83 8.59 4.45 12.31
CA THR A 83 9.53 3.43 11.85
C THR A 83 10.96 3.91 12.01
N ARG A 84 11.89 2.98 12.23
CA ARG A 84 13.32 3.24 12.10
C ARG A 84 13.91 2.14 11.23
N VAL A 85 14.59 2.53 10.16
CA VAL A 85 15.16 1.60 9.19
C VAL A 85 16.63 1.91 8.94
N LEU A 86 17.43 0.88 8.72
CA LEU A 86 18.82 0.96 8.28
C LEU A 86 18.92 0.55 6.81
N ALA A 87 19.50 1.42 6.00
CA ALA A 87 19.84 1.18 4.60
C ALA A 87 21.36 1.05 4.46
N PRO A 88 21.91 -0.17 4.37
CA PRO A 88 23.31 -0.40 4.05
C PRO A 88 23.56 -0.25 2.55
N TYR A 89 24.73 0.25 2.20
CA TYR A 89 25.14 0.40 0.80
C TYR A 89 26.62 0.07 0.65
N VAL A 90 26.96 -0.90 -0.18
CA VAL A 90 28.33 -1.38 -0.44
C VAL A 90 28.62 -1.33 -1.94
N ARG A 91 29.76 -0.74 -2.31
CA ARG A 91 30.28 -0.74 -3.68
C ARG A 91 31.49 -1.66 -3.79
N VAL A 92 31.50 -2.51 -4.81
CA VAL A 92 32.50 -3.57 -5.02
C VAL A 92 33.27 -3.37 -6.32
N SER A 93 34.44 -4.01 -6.44
CA SER A 93 35.44 -3.77 -7.48
C SER A 93 36.18 -2.44 -7.32
N SER A 94 35.87 -1.40 -8.12
CA SER A 94 36.67 -0.17 -8.15
C SER A 94 35.81 1.09 -8.42
N PRO A 95 36.29 2.30 -8.03
CA PRO A 95 35.60 3.55 -8.36
C PRO A 95 35.40 3.81 -9.86
N GLN A 96 36.23 3.21 -10.71
CA GLN A 96 36.13 3.29 -12.17
C GLN A 96 34.99 2.40 -12.68
N TRP A 97 34.93 1.16 -12.19
CA TRP A 97 34.01 0.14 -12.66
C TRP A 97 33.55 -0.72 -11.48
N ASP A 98 32.29 -0.58 -11.08
CA ASP A 98 31.67 -1.26 -9.95
C ASP A 98 30.29 -1.84 -10.27
N ASN A 99 29.62 -2.36 -9.23
CA ASN A 99 28.27 -2.94 -9.31
C ASN A 99 27.15 -1.99 -9.73
N TYR A 100 27.45 -0.71 -9.98
CA TYR A 100 26.52 0.30 -10.48
C TYR A 100 27.02 0.93 -11.81
N ALA A 101 28.05 0.36 -12.46
CA ALA A 101 28.64 0.93 -13.67
C ALA A 101 27.82 0.71 -14.95
N GLY A 102 27.11 -0.42 -15.04
CA GLY A 102 26.39 -0.85 -16.26
C GLY A 102 25.14 -0.02 -16.57
N ARG A 103 24.39 -0.43 -17.61
CA ARG A 103 23.08 0.19 -17.95
C ARG A 103 22.21 0.14 -16.70
N GLY A 104 22.01 1.30 -16.07
CA GLY A 104 21.25 1.41 -14.82
C GLY A 104 19.86 0.79 -14.99
N ARG A 105 19.32 0.24 -13.90
CA ARG A 105 17.91 -0.19 -13.83
C ARG A 105 17.06 1.08 -13.91
N THR A 106 16.43 1.34 -15.06
CA THR A 106 16.00 2.69 -15.46
C THR A 106 14.50 2.90 -15.46
N THR A 107 13.67 1.88 -15.22
CA THR A 107 12.20 2.06 -15.31
C THR A 107 11.47 1.97 -13.98
N PHE A 108 10.40 2.76 -13.86
CA PHE A 108 9.52 2.75 -12.68
C PHE A 108 8.76 1.43 -12.50
N ALA A 109 8.55 0.67 -13.58
CA ALA A 109 7.92 -0.64 -13.54
C ALA A 109 8.84 -1.70 -12.93
N GLU A 110 10.16 -1.56 -13.10
CA GLU A 110 11.15 -2.47 -12.52
C GLU A 110 11.23 -2.38 -10.99
N ILE A 111 10.77 -1.28 -10.37
CA ILE A 111 10.88 -1.02 -8.91
C ILE A 111 9.94 -1.88 -8.07
N PHE A 112 8.73 -2.15 -8.56
CA PHE A 112 7.74 -2.91 -7.79
C PHE A 112 8.04 -4.42 -7.79
N ASP A 113 8.87 -4.86 -8.74
CA ASP A 113 9.45 -6.21 -8.81
C ASP A 113 10.97 -6.20 -8.45
N ASP A 114 11.54 -5.07 -7.99
CA ASP A 114 12.98 -4.95 -7.70
C ASP A 114 13.32 -5.59 -6.34
N PRO A 115 14.15 -6.65 -6.29
CA PRO A 115 14.71 -7.14 -5.03
C PRO A 115 15.66 -6.12 -4.34
N GLY A 116 15.94 -4.96 -4.95
CA GLY A 116 16.92 -3.96 -4.52
C GLY A 116 16.53 -2.98 -3.40
N ILE A 117 15.25 -2.88 -2.97
CA ILE A 117 14.92 -2.09 -1.77
C ILE A 117 15.23 -2.94 -0.54
N TYR A 118 16.48 -2.86 -0.08
CA TYR A 118 16.89 -3.54 1.14
C TYR A 118 17.03 -2.55 2.30
N THR A 119 16.13 -2.70 3.27
CA THR A 119 16.23 -2.02 4.57
C THR A 119 16.07 -3.01 5.70
N ILE A 120 16.73 -2.74 6.81
CA ILE A 120 16.60 -3.51 8.05
C ILE A 120 15.86 -2.64 9.07
N ALA A 121 14.72 -3.11 9.55
CA ALA A 121 14.02 -2.45 10.66
C ALA A 121 14.90 -2.47 11.92
N LEU A 122 15.04 -1.31 12.55
CA LEU A 122 15.74 -1.15 13.83
C LEU A 122 14.71 -0.86 14.92
N PRO A 123 14.98 -1.25 16.19
CA PRO A 123 14.13 -0.88 17.31
C PRO A 123 13.99 0.63 17.46
N LEU A 124 12.81 1.12 17.86
CA LEU A 124 12.53 2.54 18.07
C LEU A 124 13.09 3.08 19.40
N LYS A 125 13.02 2.28 20.47
CA LYS A 125 13.45 2.66 21.83
C LYS A 125 14.23 1.53 22.50
N GLY A 126 15.15 1.91 23.40
CA GLY A 126 15.81 1.04 24.38
C GLY A 126 16.06 -0.41 23.95
N CYS A 127 17.09 -0.64 23.14
CA CYS A 127 17.52 -1.99 22.77
C CYS A 127 18.98 -2.22 23.14
N ASP A 128 19.36 -3.48 23.33
CA ASP A 128 20.76 -3.87 23.50
C ASP A 128 21.57 -3.46 22.26
N PRO A 129 22.67 -2.69 22.42
CA PRO A 129 23.62 -2.36 21.34
C PRO A 129 24.03 -3.55 20.46
N SER A 130 24.05 -4.77 21.00
CA SER A 130 24.39 -5.99 20.27
C SER A 130 23.40 -6.27 19.11
N ILE A 131 22.11 -5.97 19.29
CA ILE A 131 21.05 -6.14 18.28
C ILE A 131 21.31 -5.23 17.09
N VAL A 132 21.58 -3.95 17.36
CA VAL A 132 21.89 -2.95 16.32
C VAL A 132 23.19 -3.30 15.59
N ARG A 133 24.23 -3.73 16.31
CA ARG A 133 25.49 -4.19 15.69
C ARG A 133 25.26 -5.37 14.76
N ASN A 134 24.46 -6.35 15.17
CA ASN A 134 24.14 -7.50 14.34
C ASN A 134 23.34 -7.10 13.08
N ALA A 135 22.34 -6.24 13.24
CA ALA A 135 21.58 -5.67 12.11
C ALA A 135 22.49 -4.97 11.10
N VAL A 136 23.43 -4.13 11.57
CA VAL A 136 24.41 -3.45 10.71
C VAL A 136 25.30 -4.45 9.96
N ARG A 137 25.85 -5.45 10.66
CA ARG A 137 26.71 -6.48 10.05
C ARG A 137 25.98 -7.29 8.99
N LYS A 138 24.78 -7.77 9.32
CA LYS A 138 23.92 -8.51 8.39
C LYS A 138 23.60 -7.67 7.16
N GLY A 139 23.29 -6.39 7.36
CA GLY A 139 22.99 -5.48 6.27
C GLY A 139 24.16 -5.23 5.33
N LEU A 140 25.36 -5.05 5.87
CA LEU A 140 26.58 -4.88 5.07
C LEU A 140 26.93 -6.15 4.29
N GLU A 141 26.82 -7.33 4.90
CA GLU A 141 27.10 -8.60 4.21
C GLU A 141 26.06 -8.86 3.08
N HIS A 142 24.78 -8.57 3.33
CA HIS A 142 23.74 -8.69 2.31
C HIS A 142 23.99 -7.71 1.15
N SER A 143 24.22 -6.42 1.44
CA SER A 143 24.50 -5.42 0.41
C SER A 143 25.76 -5.76 -0.39
N TYR A 144 26.79 -6.31 0.24
CA TYR A 144 27.97 -6.82 -0.44
C TYR A 144 27.64 -7.99 -1.38
N ALA A 145 26.89 -9.00 -0.91
CA ALA A 145 26.53 -10.16 -1.72
C ALA A 145 25.71 -9.76 -2.96
N GLU A 146 24.71 -8.90 -2.80
CA GLU A 146 23.93 -8.33 -3.91
C GLU A 146 24.83 -7.51 -4.85
N GLY A 147 25.76 -6.73 -4.31
CA GLY A 147 26.74 -5.99 -5.09
C GLY A 147 27.63 -6.90 -5.95
N VAL A 148 28.10 -8.02 -5.41
CA VAL A 148 28.88 -9.01 -6.16
C VAL A 148 28.06 -9.65 -7.27
N LEU A 149 26.81 -10.03 -6.99
CA LEU A 149 25.90 -10.59 -8.00
C LEU A 149 25.61 -9.59 -9.12
N ALA A 150 25.34 -8.32 -8.79
CA ALA A 150 25.12 -7.27 -9.76
C ALA A 150 26.38 -7.00 -10.61
N TYR A 151 27.56 -6.96 -9.97
CA TYR A 151 28.83 -6.80 -10.67
C TYR A 151 29.11 -7.95 -11.64
N ARG A 152 28.95 -9.20 -11.20
CA ARG A 152 29.14 -10.38 -12.07
C ARG A 152 28.13 -10.41 -13.21
N SER A 153 26.85 -10.14 -12.93
CA SER A 153 25.81 -10.06 -13.96
C SER A 153 26.12 -9.00 -15.02
N MET A 154 26.63 -7.84 -14.59
CA MET A 154 27.07 -6.77 -15.50
C MET A 154 28.24 -7.21 -16.39
N LEU A 155 29.20 -7.94 -15.84
CA LEU A 155 30.31 -8.52 -16.61
C LEU A 155 29.79 -9.56 -17.63
N ASP A 156 28.90 -10.45 -17.22
CA ASP A 156 28.34 -11.52 -18.06
C ASP A 156 27.52 -10.97 -19.23
N ARG A 157 26.79 -9.85 -19.01
CA ARG A 157 26.04 -9.16 -20.08
C ARG A 157 26.93 -8.43 -21.08
N GLY A 158 28.22 -8.23 -20.75
CA GLY A 158 29.10 -7.40 -21.56
C GLY A 158 28.65 -5.94 -21.59
N ASP A 159 28.15 -5.41 -20.47
CA ASP A 159 27.60 -4.04 -20.35
C ASP A 159 28.65 -2.93 -20.61
N THR A 160 29.88 -3.27 -21.04
CA THR A 160 30.84 -2.32 -21.62
C THR A 160 30.29 -1.81 -22.93
N THR A 161 29.90 -0.55 -23.00
CA THR A 161 29.30 0.03 -24.21
C THR A 161 30.31 0.19 -25.35
N GLY A 162 31.62 0.06 -25.07
CA GLY A 162 32.68 0.39 -26.02
C GLY A 162 32.72 1.88 -26.36
N GLN A 163 32.00 2.72 -25.60
CA GLN A 163 31.89 4.16 -25.79
C GLN A 163 32.74 4.92 -24.76
N GLU A 164 32.93 6.21 -25.00
CA GLU A 164 33.67 7.14 -24.13
C GLU A 164 33.16 7.14 -22.66
N TYR A 165 31.91 6.70 -22.43
CA TYR A 165 31.30 6.55 -21.10
C TYR A 165 31.94 5.49 -20.20
N ASP A 166 32.53 4.45 -20.78
CA ASP A 166 33.22 3.39 -20.03
C ASP A 166 34.50 3.94 -19.34
N SER A 167 34.94 5.16 -19.70
CA SER A 167 36.07 5.86 -19.07
C SER A 167 35.68 6.76 -17.89
N LEU A 168 34.38 7.01 -17.67
CA LEU A 168 33.89 7.83 -16.56
C LEU A 168 33.93 7.04 -15.24
N LEU A 169 34.18 7.75 -14.13
CA LEU A 169 34.14 7.13 -12.81
C LEU A 169 32.74 6.67 -12.45
N SER A 170 32.59 5.39 -12.14
CA SER A 170 31.43 4.80 -11.46
C SER A 170 30.98 5.61 -10.26
N PHE A 171 31.92 6.05 -9.43
CA PHE A 171 31.69 6.83 -8.22
C PHE A 171 32.85 7.80 -7.95
N SER A 172 32.55 9.10 -7.86
CA SER A 172 33.53 10.14 -7.53
C SER A 172 33.74 10.25 -6.03
N ALA A 173 34.95 10.64 -5.61
CA ALA A 173 35.25 10.95 -4.21
C ALA A 173 34.58 12.28 -3.78
N ALA A 174 34.19 12.37 -2.52
CA ALA A 174 33.64 13.59 -1.91
C ALA A 174 34.41 13.97 -0.63
N PRO A 175 34.45 15.25 -0.24
CA PRO A 175 35.03 15.67 1.04
C PRO A 175 34.28 15.01 2.21
N SER A 176 35.03 14.49 3.19
CA SER A 176 34.44 13.98 4.44
C SER A 176 33.89 15.12 5.28
N VAL A 177 32.69 14.95 5.83
CA VAL A 177 32.05 15.96 6.68
C VAL A 177 31.67 15.39 8.04
N PHE A 178 31.81 16.19 9.09
CA PHE A 178 31.21 15.92 10.40
C PHE A 178 30.12 16.95 10.68
N TYR A 179 28.86 16.52 10.71
CA TYR A 179 27.69 17.33 11.01
C TYR A 179 26.80 16.62 12.02
N TYR A 180 26.48 17.27 13.13
CA TYR A 180 25.63 16.68 14.16
C TYR A 180 24.70 17.73 14.73
N GLU A 181 23.40 17.47 14.61
CA GLU A 181 22.34 18.15 15.35
C GLU A 181 21.94 17.27 16.54
N ALA A 182 21.70 17.85 17.71
CA ALA A 182 21.08 17.11 18.81
C ALA A 182 19.71 16.56 18.38
N ASP A 183 19.30 15.41 18.92
CA ASP A 183 17.95 14.90 18.71
C ASP A 183 16.92 15.87 19.30
N MET A 184 15.74 15.96 18.66
CA MET A 184 14.64 16.81 19.13
C MET A 184 14.05 16.25 20.44
N SER A 185 13.52 17.12 21.30
CA SER A 185 12.85 16.67 22.52
C SER A 185 11.55 15.92 22.19
N GLU A 186 11.07 15.05 23.08
CA GLU A 186 9.80 14.33 22.84
C GLU A 186 8.62 15.32 22.72
N GLU A 187 8.67 16.45 23.43
CA GLU A 187 7.68 17.54 23.32
C GLU A 187 7.68 18.18 21.93
N GLU A 188 8.84 18.37 21.31
CA GLU A 188 8.96 18.93 19.95
C GLU A 188 8.50 17.92 18.88
N LYS A 189 8.75 16.63 19.11
CA LYS A 189 8.38 15.53 18.21
C LYS A 189 6.87 15.25 18.23
N ASN A 190 6.21 15.43 19.37
CA ASN A 190 4.81 15.07 19.54
C ASN A 190 3.85 16.15 19.01
N ILE A 191 2.65 15.71 18.61
CA ILE A 191 1.54 16.57 18.19
C ILE A 191 0.27 16.17 18.94
N ASP A 192 -0.61 17.14 19.21
CA ASP A 192 -1.96 16.85 19.70
C ASP A 192 -2.85 16.46 18.51
N LYS A 193 -2.92 15.14 18.25
CA LYS A 193 -3.73 14.58 17.16
C LYS A 193 -5.21 14.96 17.29
N SER A 194 -5.76 14.97 18.50
CA SER A 194 -7.18 15.30 18.72
C SER A 194 -7.48 16.76 18.44
N GLN A 195 -6.58 17.68 18.81
CA GLN A 195 -6.70 19.09 18.44
C GLN A 195 -6.61 19.29 16.93
N LEU A 196 -5.65 18.64 16.26
CA LEU A 196 -5.47 18.77 14.82
C LEU A 196 -6.60 18.12 14.03
N CYS A 197 -7.16 16.99 14.48
CA CYS A 197 -8.38 16.40 13.91
C CYS A 197 -9.56 17.38 13.98
N ARG A 198 -9.81 18.00 15.14
CA ARG A 198 -10.87 19.02 15.26
C ARG A 198 -10.63 20.19 14.32
N TYR A 199 -9.39 20.68 14.23
CA TYR A 199 -9.01 21.76 13.33
C TYR A 199 -9.34 21.47 11.86
N ILE A 200 -9.02 20.27 11.36
CA ILE A 200 -9.34 19.89 9.97
C ILE A 200 -10.81 19.48 9.78
N ASP A 201 -11.46 18.93 10.80
CA ASP A 201 -12.87 18.54 10.79
C ASP A 201 -13.79 19.77 10.73
N ASP A 202 -13.49 20.81 11.50
CA ASP A 202 -14.24 22.06 11.48
C ASP A 202 -14.14 22.74 10.12
N ALA A 203 -12.95 22.72 9.50
CA ALA A 203 -12.72 23.25 8.17
C ALA A 203 -13.46 22.44 7.09
N SER A 204 -13.26 21.13 7.02
CA SER A 204 -13.83 20.31 5.94
C SER A 204 -15.36 20.16 6.05
N ARG A 205 -15.95 20.31 7.25
CA ARG A 205 -17.41 20.29 7.45
C ARG A 205 -18.13 21.40 6.68
N ILE A 206 -17.48 22.54 6.44
CA ILE A 206 -18.03 23.65 5.65
C ILE A 206 -18.42 23.19 4.24
N PHE A 207 -17.71 22.21 3.66
CA PHE A 207 -18.06 21.66 2.36
C PHE A 207 -19.47 21.03 2.32
N ARG A 208 -20.08 20.68 3.47
CA ARG A 208 -21.47 20.19 3.54
C ARG A 208 -22.50 21.27 3.14
N GLU A 209 -22.13 22.54 3.18
CA GLU A 209 -22.99 23.66 2.76
C GLU A 209 -23.17 23.73 1.23
N TYR A 210 -22.38 22.96 0.45
CA TYR A 210 -22.34 23.02 -1.01
C TYR A 210 -22.80 21.67 -1.63
N GLU A 211 -24.08 21.57 -1.99
CA GLU A 211 -24.72 20.33 -2.51
C GLU A 211 -24.10 19.80 -3.82
N ASP A 212 -23.50 20.69 -4.62
CA ASP A 212 -22.83 20.36 -5.87
C ASP A 212 -21.53 19.55 -5.66
N LEU A 213 -20.96 19.58 -4.44
CA LEU A 213 -19.68 18.93 -4.16
C LEU A 213 -19.79 17.40 -4.07
N ARG A 214 -18.80 16.75 -4.67
CA ARG A 214 -18.57 15.30 -4.66
C ARG A 214 -17.34 14.91 -3.83
N LEU A 215 -16.41 15.85 -3.67
CA LEU A 215 -15.21 15.74 -2.84
C LEU A 215 -15.09 17.03 -2.02
N GLY A 216 -14.79 16.90 -0.73
CA GLY A 216 -14.55 18.01 0.19
C GLY A 216 -13.66 17.50 1.31
N ARG A 217 -12.35 17.70 1.15
CA ARG A 217 -11.33 17.06 1.98
C ARG A 217 -10.32 18.08 2.48
N VAL A 218 -9.92 17.93 3.74
CA VAL A 218 -8.76 18.62 4.31
C VAL A 218 -7.82 17.56 4.88
N SER A 219 -6.56 17.56 4.46
CA SER A 219 -5.54 16.61 4.93
C SER A 219 -4.37 17.36 5.56
N LEU A 220 -3.88 16.88 6.70
CA LEU A 220 -2.69 17.39 7.37
C LEU A 220 -1.68 16.26 7.55
N ILE A 221 -0.47 16.45 7.03
CA ILE A 221 0.66 15.53 7.20
C ILE A 221 1.67 16.19 8.14
N SER A 222 1.89 15.59 9.31
CA SER A 222 3.01 15.90 10.20
C SER A 222 4.11 14.88 9.98
N LEU A 223 5.33 15.33 9.72
CA LEU A 223 6.51 14.50 9.54
C LEU A 223 7.57 14.92 10.55
N VAL A 224 8.10 13.95 11.27
CA VAL A 224 9.33 14.08 12.06
C VAL A 224 10.28 13.01 11.57
N LYS A 225 11.44 13.43 11.08
CA LYS A 225 12.48 12.56 10.55
C LYS A 225 13.81 12.85 11.21
N ARG A 226 14.50 11.81 11.63
CA ARG A 226 15.90 11.83 12.07
C ARG A 226 16.72 10.95 11.13
N THR A 227 17.77 11.52 10.55
CA THR A 227 18.67 10.78 9.67
C THR A 227 20.06 10.73 10.28
N HIS A 228 20.60 9.53 10.42
CA HIS A 228 22.01 9.28 10.69
C HIS A 228 22.65 8.71 9.43
N PHE A 229 23.78 9.28 9.00
CA PHE A 229 24.51 8.81 7.84
C PHE A 229 26.00 8.72 8.19
N VAL A 230 26.61 7.58 7.90
CA VAL A 230 28.05 7.39 8.00
C VAL A 230 28.60 6.70 6.78
N ASN A 231 29.84 7.00 6.40
CA ASN A 231 30.52 6.27 5.33
C ASN A 231 31.99 6.01 5.65
N THR A 232 32.60 5.12 4.85
CA THR A 232 33.98 4.67 5.03
C THR A 232 35.03 5.71 4.62
N GLU A 233 34.61 6.83 4.04
CA GLU A 233 35.47 8.00 3.78
C GLU A 233 35.53 8.95 4.99
N GLY A 234 34.80 8.65 6.08
CA GLY A 234 34.82 9.40 7.33
C GLY A 234 33.71 10.43 7.47
N THR A 235 32.72 10.44 6.58
CA THR A 235 31.54 11.31 6.73
C THR A 235 30.67 10.81 7.87
N VAL A 236 30.20 11.72 8.72
CA VAL A 236 29.31 11.48 9.85
C VAL A 236 28.28 12.62 9.86
N ILE A 237 27.03 12.30 9.62
CA ILE A 237 25.91 13.25 9.57
C ILE A 237 24.81 12.75 10.50
N ALA A 238 24.28 13.64 11.33
CA ALA A 238 23.06 13.41 12.07
C ALA A 238 22.19 14.68 12.03
N GLN A 239 21.00 14.59 11.43
CA GLN A 239 20.15 15.75 11.15
C GLN A 239 18.67 15.47 11.37
N ASN A 240 17.93 16.51 11.78
CA ASN A 240 16.50 16.48 12.02
C ASN A 240 15.73 17.16 10.88
N ARG A 241 14.51 16.71 10.65
CA ARG A 241 13.55 17.36 9.77
C ARG A 241 12.16 17.24 10.36
N ARG A 242 11.51 18.39 10.57
CA ARG A 242 10.10 18.46 11.00
C ARG A 242 9.32 19.27 10.00
N THR A 243 8.19 18.76 9.53
CA THR A 243 7.36 19.46 8.55
C THR A 243 5.87 19.21 8.79
N PHE A 244 5.06 20.17 8.35
CA PHE A 244 3.61 20.10 8.27
C PHE A 244 3.19 20.44 6.84
N THR A 245 2.34 19.61 6.24
CA THR A 245 1.72 19.90 4.94
C THR A 245 0.21 19.79 5.06
N LEU A 246 -0.47 20.92 4.90
CA LEU A 246 -1.92 21.00 4.82
C LEU A 246 -2.33 21.00 3.35
N VAL A 247 -3.34 20.21 3.00
CA VAL A 247 -3.91 20.16 1.66
C VAL A 247 -5.43 20.29 1.79
N VAL A 248 -6.01 21.22 1.04
CA VAL A 248 -7.46 21.43 0.94
C VAL A 248 -7.89 21.06 -0.47
N GLU A 249 -8.86 20.17 -0.60
CA GLU A 249 -9.30 19.65 -1.89
C GLU A 249 -10.82 19.70 -2.00
N ALA A 250 -11.31 20.17 -3.15
CA ALA A 250 -12.73 20.18 -3.46
C ALA A 250 -12.96 19.66 -4.89
N GLY A 251 -14.09 19.00 -5.11
CA GLY A 251 -14.44 18.47 -6.41
C GLY A 251 -15.94 18.48 -6.68
N ALA A 252 -16.34 18.87 -7.88
CA ALA A 252 -17.73 18.87 -8.35
C ALA A 252 -17.82 18.26 -9.76
N LYS A 253 -18.92 17.56 -10.05
CA LYS A 253 -19.15 16.93 -11.36
C LYS A 253 -19.95 17.90 -12.25
N ALA A 254 -19.42 18.21 -13.43
CA ALA A 254 -20.14 18.99 -14.44
C ALA A 254 -21.31 18.19 -15.04
N ALA A 255 -22.23 18.87 -15.73
CA ALA A 255 -23.41 18.26 -16.33
C ALA A 255 -23.07 17.17 -17.38
N ASP A 256 -21.93 17.30 -18.06
CA ASP A 256 -21.42 16.30 -19.02
C ASP A 256 -20.67 15.13 -18.35
N GLY A 257 -20.57 15.14 -17.03
CA GLY A 257 -19.92 14.13 -16.22
C GLY A 257 -18.45 14.37 -15.90
N THR A 258 -17.84 15.44 -16.42
CA THR A 258 -16.44 15.79 -16.12
C THR A 258 -16.27 16.13 -14.64
N MET A 259 -15.34 15.47 -13.94
CA MET A 259 -15.00 15.85 -12.57
C MET A 259 -14.05 17.06 -12.59
N CYS A 260 -14.50 18.17 -12.03
CA CYS A 260 -13.69 19.37 -11.81
C CYS A 260 -13.12 19.29 -10.39
N ARG A 261 -11.79 19.28 -10.23
CA ARG A 261 -11.12 19.20 -8.92
C ARG A 261 -10.11 20.33 -8.81
N LEU A 262 -10.17 21.05 -7.70
CA LEU A 262 -9.19 22.07 -7.34
C LEU A 262 -8.57 21.70 -6.00
N GLU A 263 -7.32 22.11 -5.81
CA GLU A 263 -6.59 21.98 -4.54
C GLU A 263 -5.87 23.28 -4.17
N ASP A 264 -5.57 23.41 -2.89
CA ASP A 264 -4.73 24.45 -2.30
C ASP A 264 -3.87 23.77 -1.21
N ASP A 265 -2.61 24.17 -1.07
CA ASP A 265 -1.68 23.57 -0.12
C ASP A 265 -0.87 24.61 0.67
N VAL A 266 -0.49 24.22 1.88
CA VAL A 266 0.40 25.00 2.75
C VAL A 266 1.46 24.07 3.31
N PHE A 267 2.72 24.43 3.08
CA PHE A 267 3.88 23.78 3.66
C PHE A 267 4.52 24.65 4.74
N THR A 268 4.91 24.05 5.86
CA THR A 268 5.71 24.72 6.88
C THR A 268 6.58 23.75 7.69
N PHE A 269 7.69 24.24 8.27
CA PHE A 269 8.53 23.50 9.23
C PHE A 269 7.97 23.49 10.67
N SER A 270 6.89 24.23 10.95
CA SER A 270 6.35 24.36 12.31
C SER A 270 4.81 24.36 12.34
N GLN A 271 4.20 23.79 13.39
CA GLN A 271 2.75 23.79 13.53
C GLN A 271 2.15 25.21 13.56
N SER A 272 2.88 26.19 14.08
CA SER A 272 2.47 27.60 14.11
C SER A 272 2.42 28.26 12.73
N GLY A 273 3.05 27.66 11.71
CA GLY A 273 2.95 28.13 10.33
C GLY A 273 1.69 27.66 9.61
N LEU A 274 0.87 26.81 10.25
CA LEU A 274 -0.45 26.44 9.71
C LEU A 274 -1.40 27.65 9.72
N PRO A 275 -2.33 27.76 8.76
CA PRO A 275 -3.33 28.82 8.75
C PRO A 275 -4.15 28.85 10.04
N SER A 276 -4.52 30.04 10.51
CA SER A 276 -5.52 30.15 11.57
C SER A 276 -6.86 29.54 11.12
N PRO A 277 -7.74 29.12 12.05
CA PRO A 277 -9.05 28.56 11.69
C PRO A 277 -9.86 29.46 10.74
N SER A 278 -9.79 30.79 10.91
CA SER A 278 -10.48 31.75 10.04
C SER A 278 -9.86 31.83 8.64
N GLU A 279 -8.53 31.76 8.53
CA GLU A 279 -7.85 31.71 7.22
C GLU A 279 -8.15 30.41 6.48
N LEU A 280 -8.15 29.28 7.20
CA LEU A 280 -8.50 27.98 6.63
C LEU A 280 -9.96 27.94 6.18
N GLU A 281 -10.90 28.49 6.97
CA GLU A 281 -12.30 28.64 6.56
C GLU A 281 -12.42 29.43 5.25
N LYS A 282 -11.74 30.58 5.13
CA LYS A 282 -11.74 31.39 3.91
C LYS A 282 -11.21 30.60 2.71
N LYS A 283 -10.11 29.86 2.89
CA LYS A 283 -9.54 28.98 1.84
C LYS A 283 -10.55 27.91 1.41
N VAL A 284 -11.18 27.22 2.37
CA VAL A 284 -12.20 26.19 2.11
C VAL A 284 -13.40 26.74 1.34
N ARG A 285 -13.97 27.86 1.80
CA ARG A 285 -15.13 28.49 1.14
C ARG A 285 -14.78 28.96 -0.28
N SER A 286 -13.64 29.63 -0.43
CA SER A 286 -13.18 30.09 -1.74
C SER A 286 -12.96 28.92 -2.71
N LEU A 287 -12.36 27.81 -2.25
CA LEU A 287 -12.14 26.62 -3.07
C LEU A 287 -13.47 25.95 -3.47
N ALA A 288 -14.42 25.85 -2.54
CA ALA A 288 -15.76 25.31 -2.78
C ALA A 288 -16.51 26.13 -3.83
N GLU A 289 -16.53 27.46 -3.68
CA GLU A 289 -17.19 28.38 -4.62
C GLU A 289 -16.56 28.30 -6.01
N ARG A 290 -15.23 28.30 -6.09
CA ARG A 290 -14.49 28.19 -7.35
C ARG A 290 -14.79 26.88 -8.06
N VAL A 291 -14.75 25.74 -7.37
CA VAL A 291 -14.97 24.44 -8.03
C VAL A 291 -16.42 24.26 -8.51
N VAL A 292 -17.38 24.83 -7.77
CA VAL A 292 -18.80 24.87 -8.19
C VAL A 292 -19.00 25.79 -9.41
N ALA A 293 -18.30 26.93 -9.45
CA ALA A 293 -18.33 27.81 -10.62
C ALA A 293 -17.72 27.12 -11.85
N VAL A 294 -16.57 26.45 -11.67
CA VAL A 294 -15.89 25.70 -12.74
C VAL A 294 -16.78 24.57 -13.26
N SER A 295 -17.48 23.81 -12.41
CA SER A 295 -18.34 22.71 -12.86
C SER A 295 -19.52 23.16 -13.74
N LYS A 296 -19.95 24.42 -13.59
CA LYS A 296 -21.01 25.07 -14.36
C LYS A 296 -20.48 25.82 -15.59
N ALA A 297 -19.16 25.96 -15.73
CA ALA A 297 -18.55 26.69 -16.83
C ALA A 297 -18.70 25.94 -18.17
N PRO A 298 -18.74 26.67 -19.30
CA PRO A 298 -18.64 26.07 -20.63
C PRO A 298 -17.28 25.38 -20.85
N GLN A 299 -17.24 24.46 -21.81
CA GLN A 299 -16.04 23.70 -22.13
C GLN A 299 -15.10 24.49 -23.05
N VAL A 300 -13.79 24.30 -22.87
CA VAL A 300 -12.77 24.78 -23.81
C VAL A 300 -12.84 24.00 -25.12
N ASP A 301 -13.03 24.73 -26.22
CA ASP A 301 -12.90 24.22 -27.59
C ASP A 301 -11.42 23.94 -27.94
N GLU A 302 -11.16 23.28 -29.06
CA GLU A 302 -9.78 23.17 -29.56
C GLU A 302 -9.21 24.58 -29.78
N TYR A 303 -8.01 24.81 -29.23
CA TYR A 303 -7.38 26.11 -29.21
C TYR A 303 -5.89 26.00 -29.51
N SER A 304 -5.39 26.92 -30.32
CA SER A 304 -3.97 27.12 -30.57
C SER A 304 -3.70 28.63 -30.64
N GLY A 305 -3.05 29.18 -29.63
CA GLY A 305 -2.78 30.62 -29.56
C GLY A 305 -2.11 31.05 -28.26
N PRO A 306 -1.97 32.36 -28.02
CA PRO A 306 -1.25 32.90 -26.88
C PRO A 306 -2.00 32.70 -25.56
N VAL A 307 -1.26 32.43 -24.49
CA VAL A 307 -1.81 32.20 -23.14
C VAL A 307 -0.97 32.87 -22.06
N ILE A 308 -1.62 33.25 -20.97
CA ILE A 308 -0.97 33.55 -19.69
C ILE A 308 -1.22 32.37 -18.76
N ILE A 309 -0.19 31.92 -18.06
CA ILE A 309 -0.26 30.84 -17.08
C ILE A 309 0.12 31.42 -15.72
N SER A 310 -0.73 31.21 -14.71
CA SER A 310 -0.46 31.63 -13.32
C SER A 310 0.80 30.99 -12.76
N GLU A 311 1.31 31.56 -11.68
CA GLU A 311 2.59 31.22 -11.05
C GLU A 311 2.70 29.74 -10.65
N ASP A 312 1.66 29.20 -10.03
CA ASP A 312 1.56 27.81 -9.55
C ASP A 312 1.53 26.82 -10.71
N VAL A 313 0.72 27.10 -11.73
CA VAL A 313 0.61 26.27 -12.93
C VAL A 313 1.90 26.37 -13.77
N ALA A 314 2.53 27.56 -13.83
CA ALA A 314 3.81 27.76 -14.48
C ALA A 314 4.92 26.97 -13.78
N ALA A 315 4.96 26.97 -12.45
CA ALA A 315 5.91 26.18 -11.67
C ALA A 315 5.73 24.67 -11.93
N ALA A 316 4.49 24.16 -11.94
CA ALA A 316 4.20 22.77 -12.27
C ALA A 316 4.57 22.41 -13.72
N LEU A 317 4.27 23.29 -14.67
CA LEU A 317 4.64 23.12 -16.08
C LEU A 317 6.16 23.05 -16.25
N LEU A 318 6.89 23.99 -15.64
CA LEU A 318 8.34 24.02 -15.69
C LEU A 318 8.96 22.82 -14.97
N ASN A 319 8.33 22.27 -13.93
CA ASN A 319 8.79 21.01 -13.34
C ASN A 319 8.72 19.85 -14.36
N ARG A 320 7.61 19.73 -15.08
CA ARG A 320 7.41 18.67 -16.10
C ARG A 320 8.31 18.85 -17.32
N ILE A 321 8.64 20.09 -17.67
CA ILE A 321 9.54 20.42 -18.79
C ILE A 321 11.00 20.27 -18.37
N LEU A 322 11.45 20.99 -17.35
CA LEU A 322 12.86 21.10 -16.96
C LEU A 322 13.29 20.10 -15.89
N GLY A 323 12.43 19.78 -14.91
CA GLY A 323 12.79 19.06 -13.67
C GLY A 323 13.79 17.93 -13.87
N ARG A 324 13.32 16.77 -14.35
CA ARG A 324 14.19 15.61 -14.58
C ARG A 324 15.16 15.74 -15.76
N ARG A 325 14.97 16.75 -16.61
CA ARG A 325 15.88 17.05 -17.73
C ARG A 325 17.11 17.83 -17.28
N LEU A 326 17.09 18.43 -16.10
CA LEU A 326 18.24 19.06 -15.45
C LEU A 326 19.03 18.12 -14.54
N GLU A 327 18.59 16.86 -14.39
CA GLU A 327 19.29 15.82 -13.63
C GLU A 327 20.40 15.16 -14.47
N SER A 328 21.61 15.07 -13.93
CA SER A 328 22.72 14.43 -14.63
C SER A 328 22.53 12.90 -14.73
N LYS A 329 22.79 12.29 -15.90
CA LYS A 329 22.63 10.84 -16.13
C LYS A 329 23.74 10.30 -17.04
N ARG A 330 24.05 9.00 -16.95
CA ARG A 330 24.87 8.28 -17.95
C ARG A 330 23.98 7.94 -19.14
N ARG A 331 24.47 8.18 -20.37
CA ARG A 331 23.66 8.10 -21.61
C ARG A 331 23.12 6.69 -21.83
N ASP A 332 21.78 6.55 -21.79
CA ASP A 332 21.03 5.42 -22.35
C ASP A 332 19.49 5.66 -22.37
N SER A 333 19.03 6.90 -22.52
CA SER A 333 17.60 7.23 -22.57
C SER A 333 17.30 8.21 -23.70
N ASP A 334 16.11 8.13 -24.31
CA ASP A 334 15.64 9.06 -25.34
C ASP A 334 15.65 10.56 -24.91
N LEU A 335 15.89 10.83 -23.62
CA LEU A 335 16.19 12.15 -23.05
C LEU A 335 17.58 12.70 -23.42
N ASP A 336 18.45 11.92 -24.09
CA ASP A 336 19.75 12.37 -24.63
C ASP A 336 19.62 13.61 -25.52
N ASP A 337 18.43 13.84 -26.06
CA ASP A 337 18.08 15.05 -26.78
C ASP A 337 18.17 16.34 -25.96
N PHE A 338 18.11 16.32 -24.62
CA PHE A 338 18.25 17.57 -23.85
C PHE A 338 19.72 17.98 -23.66
N TYR A 339 20.64 17.01 -23.59
CA TYR A 339 22.09 17.29 -23.48
C TYR A 339 22.65 18.07 -24.66
N LYS A 340 22.05 17.91 -25.85
CA LYS A 340 22.45 18.68 -27.05
C LYS A 340 22.22 20.20 -26.91
N PHE A 341 21.33 20.62 -26.01
CA PHE A 341 21.06 22.03 -25.74
C PHE A 341 22.06 22.66 -24.76
N LYS A 342 23.01 21.91 -24.20
CA LYS A 342 24.06 22.49 -23.36
C LYS A 342 24.83 23.56 -24.13
N GLY A 343 24.96 24.75 -23.54
CA GLY A 343 25.53 25.94 -24.18
C GLY A 343 24.60 26.65 -25.18
N GLN A 344 23.40 26.13 -25.43
CA GLN A 344 22.40 26.75 -26.29
C GLN A 344 21.40 27.57 -25.49
N ARG A 345 20.82 28.57 -26.14
CA ARG A 345 19.72 29.37 -25.60
C ARG A 345 18.42 28.58 -25.74
N ILE A 346 17.77 28.31 -24.61
CA ILE A 346 16.49 27.58 -24.52
C ILE A 346 15.36 28.39 -23.87
N LEU A 347 15.69 29.56 -23.31
CA LEU A 347 14.73 30.53 -22.75
C LEU A 347 15.14 31.95 -23.18
N PRO A 348 14.25 32.95 -23.05
CA PRO A 348 14.60 34.33 -23.33
C PRO A 348 15.77 34.85 -22.48
N PRO A 349 16.54 35.86 -22.96
CA PRO A 349 17.73 36.34 -22.26
C PRO A 349 17.52 36.82 -20.82
N ALA A 350 16.31 37.28 -20.49
CA ALA A 350 15.97 37.75 -19.15
C ALA A 350 15.83 36.62 -18.12
N PHE A 351 15.65 35.37 -18.56
CA PHE A 351 15.36 34.25 -17.66
C PHE A 351 16.61 33.63 -17.03
N GLN A 352 16.49 33.31 -15.75
CA GLN A 352 17.44 32.54 -14.95
C GLN A 352 16.70 31.34 -14.33
N VAL A 353 17.35 30.17 -14.31
CA VAL A 353 16.84 28.99 -13.61
C VAL A 353 17.97 28.36 -12.82
N TYR A 354 17.80 28.22 -11.50
CA TYR A 354 18.80 27.61 -10.64
C TYR A 354 18.18 26.64 -9.64
N ALA A 355 18.93 25.60 -9.28
CA ALA A 355 18.58 24.66 -8.22
C ALA A 355 19.35 25.00 -6.95
N ASP A 356 18.69 25.18 -5.81
CA ASP A 356 19.34 25.54 -4.55
C ASP A 356 18.71 24.86 -3.33
N PRO A 357 19.27 23.72 -2.87
CA PRO A 357 18.75 23.00 -1.71
C PRO A 357 18.98 23.77 -0.40
N THR A 358 19.87 24.77 -0.37
CA THR A 358 20.21 25.50 0.84
C THR A 358 19.17 26.56 1.20
N LEU A 359 18.27 26.91 0.27
CA LEU A 359 17.16 27.83 0.52
C LEU A 359 16.08 27.17 1.38
N LYS A 360 15.83 27.74 2.56
CA LYS A 360 14.74 27.34 3.45
C LYS A 360 13.42 28.05 3.14
N SER A 361 13.48 29.26 2.58
CA SER A 361 12.33 30.04 2.17
C SER A 361 12.62 30.92 0.96
N TYR A 362 11.57 31.31 0.24
CA TYR A 362 11.62 32.26 -0.86
C TYR A 362 10.43 33.22 -0.76
N LYS A 363 10.70 34.54 -0.76
CA LYS A 363 9.69 35.60 -0.59
C LYS A 363 8.65 35.31 0.52
N GLY A 364 9.12 34.88 1.69
CA GLY A 364 8.27 34.60 2.86
C GLY A 364 7.59 33.21 2.88
N HIS A 365 7.72 32.40 1.83
CA HIS A 365 7.17 31.05 1.75
C HIS A 365 8.26 30.01 2.02
N GLU A 366 8.00 29.03 2.87
CA GLU A 366 8.96 27.96 3.18
C GLU A 366 9.04 26.94 2.04
N LEU A 367 10.22 26.35 1.84
CA LEU A 367 10.50 25.44 0.72
C LEU A 367 10.72 24.01 1.20
N ILE A 368 9.90 23.07 0.74
CA ILE A 368 9.99 21.66 1.12
C ILE A 368 11.25 21.00 0.55
N GLY A 369 11.82 21.48 -0.56
CA GLY A 369 13.03 20.90 -1.14
C GLY A 369 14.32 21.20 -0.34
N HIS A 370 14.25 21.92 0.78
CA HIS A 370 15.41 22.31 1.59
C HIS A 370 16.14 21.12 2.23
N TYR A 371 17.47 21.09 2.12
CA TYR A 371 18.38 20.23 2.90
C TYR A 371 19.81 20.79 2.89
N MET A 372 20.62 20.39 3.88
CA MET A 372 22.04 20.78 3.96
C MET A 372 22.96 19.75 3.29
N TYR A 373 22.68 18.47 3.47
CA TYR A 373 23.44 17.36 2.90
C TYR A 373 22.49 16.41 2.16
N ASP A 374 22.93 15.94 1.00
CA ASP A 374 22.21 14.94 0.21
C ASP A 374 22.34 13.52 0.80
N ASP A 375 21.76 12.53 0.12
CA ASP A 375 21.76 11.13 0.56
C ASP A 375 23.11 10.41 0.31
N GLU A 376 24.09 11.09 -0.26
CA GLU A 376 25.48 10.61 -0.43
C GLU A 376 26.45 11.27 0.56
N GLY A 377 25.95 12.18 1.41
CA GLY A 377 26.71 12.93 2.39
C GLY A 377 27.44 14.15 1.82
N VAL A 378 27.04 14.63 0.65
CA VAL A 378 27.62 15.81 -0.02
C VAL A 378 26.79 17.05 0.33
N MET A 379 27.47 18.15 0.67
CA MET A 379 26.80 19.41 0.96
C MET A 379 26.07 19.94 -0.28
N GLY A 380 24.79 20.27 -0.13
CA GLY A 380 23.98 20.87 -1.18
C GLY A 380 24.54 22.20 -1.65
N GLN A 381 24.55 22.43 -2.97
CA GLN A 381 25.09 23.65 -3.57
C GLN A 381 24.06 24.30 -4.50
N ARG A 382 24.12 25.63 -4.62
CA ARG A 382 23.39 26.34 -5.67
C ARG A 382 24.00 26.02 -7.03
N VAL A 383 23.16 25.62 -7.98
CA VAL A 383 23.54 25.27 -9.35
C VAL A 383 22.80 26.17 -10.33
N GLU A 384 23.54 27.01 -11.05
CA GLU A 384 23.01 27.86 -12.13
C GLU A 384 22.74 27.01 -13.38
N CYS A 385 21.58 26.35 -13.42
CA CYS A 385 21.21 25.46 -14.50
C CYS A 385 21.06 26.21 -15.84
N ILE A 386 20.28 27.29 -15.86
CA ILE A 386 20.07 28.15 -17.03
C ILE A 386 20.43 29.58 -16.64
N LYS A 387 21.37 30.18 -17.37
CA LYS A 387 21.80 31.57 -17.15
C LYS A 387 21.62 32.42 -18.39
N ASN A 388 20.92 33.54 -18.25
CA ASN A 388 20.53 34.47 -19.31
C ASN A 388 19.90 33.72 -20.49
N GLY A 389 19.00 32.78 -20.18
CA GLY A 389 18.34 31.90 -21.13
C GLY A 389 19.20 30.75 -21.71
N VAL A 390 20.47 30.61 -21.35
CA VAL A 390 21.40 29.59 -21.88
C VAL A 390 21.58 28.45 -20.88
N LEU A 391 21.39 27.20 -21.31
CA LEU A 391 21.61 26.01 -20.47
C LEU A 391 23.11 25.83 -20.18
N GLN A 392 23.51 25.96 -18.93
CA GLN A 392 24.91 25.92 -18.49
C GLN A 392 25.29 24.57 -17.86
N GLN A 393 24.51 24.14 -16.87
CA GLN A 393 24.86 23.04 -15.96
C GLN A 393 23.64 22.19 -15.57
N TYR A 394 23.94 21.02 -14.98
CA TYR A 394 22.97 20.05 -14.49
C TYR A 394 23.19 19.83 -12.98
N VAL A 395 22.17 19.39 -12.26
CA VAL A 395 22.33 18.89 -10.89
C VAL A 395 22.98 17.51 -10.92
N THR A 396 23.92 17.23 -10.01
CA THR A 396 24.76 16.04 -10.07
C THR A 396 24.87 15.33 -8.72
N GLY A 397 24.88 13.99 -8.76
CA GLY A 397 25.32 13.13 -7.66
C GLY A 397 26.79 12.72 -7.83
N ARG A 398 27.26 11.75 -7.05
CA ARG A 398 28.66 11.27 -7.12
C ARG A 398 28.92 10.35 -8.32
N THR A 399 27.88 9.82 -8.95
CA THR A 399 27.98 9.12 -10.23
C THR A 399 28.44 10.10 -11.32
N ALA A 400 29.66 9.92 -11.86
CA ALA A 400 30.17 10.82 -12.89
C ALA A 400 29.40 10.68 -14.21
N THR A 401 29.20 11.82 -14.88
CA THR A 401 28.47 11.96 -16.14
C THR A 401 29.25 12.86 -17.11
N ASP A 402 28.80 12.93 -18.36
CA ASP A 402 29.50 13.64 -19.44
C ASP A 402 29.73 15.13 -19.12
N GLY A 403 30.99 15.51 -18.93
CA GLY A 403 31.39 16.86 -18.54
C GLY A 403 31.08 17.26 -17.09
N PHE A 404 30.66 16.31 -16.24
CA PHE A 404 30.40 16.53 -14.81
C PHE A 404 30.94 15.38 -13.95
N PHE A 405 32.13 15.60 -13.36
CA PHE A 405 32.91 14.55 -12.68
C PHE A 405 32.81 14.57 -11.15
N LYS A 406 32.05 15.51 -10.58
CA LYS A 406 31.88 15.69 -9.13
C LYS A 406 30.42 15.98 -8.80
N SER A 407 29.99 15.54 -7.62
CA SER A 407 28.69 15.88 -7.05
C SER A 407 28.62 17.37 -6.68
N ASN A 408 27.48 17.99 -6.92
CA ASN A 408 27.10 19.31 -6.40
C ASN A 408 26.05 19.21 -5.29
N GLY A 409 25.96 18.04 -4.64
CA GLY A 409 25.09 17.82 -3.49
C GLY A 409 23.63 17.59 -3.87
N HIS A 410 23.38 16.87 -4.97
CA HIS A 410 22.03 16.54 -5.43
C HIS A 410 21.81 15.02 -5.59
N GLY A 411 22.64 14.17 -4.97
CA GLY A 411 22.45 12.72 -4.92
C GLY A 411 21.38 12.33 -3.91
N ARG A 412 20.13 12.10 -4.34
CA ARG A 412 18.97 11.85 -3.46
C ARG A 412 18.33 10.49 -3.72
N SER A 413 17.76 9.88 -2.67
CA SER A 413 16.94 8.66 -2.75
C SER A 413 16.10 8.42 -1.50
N CYS A 414 15.01 7.64 -1.63
CA CYS A 414 14.37 7.03 -0.47
C CYS A 414 15.31 6.00 0.21
N ALA A 415 15.08 5.72 1.49
CA ALA A 415 15.87 4.72 2.22
C ALA A 415 15.83 3.34 1.53
N GLY A 416 17.00 2.71 1.40
CA GLY A 416 17.17 1.41 0.74
C GLY A 416 17.40 1.49 -0.78
N LEU A 417 17.29 2.68 -1.39
CA LEU A 417 17.56 2.91 -2.80
C LEU A 417 18.88 3.64 -3.01
N GLU A 418 19.56 3.32 -4.12
CA GLU A 418 20.75 4.03 -4.57
C GLU A 418 20.45 5.52 -4.85
N PRO A 419 21.21 6.45 -4.26
CA PRO A 419 21.12 7.88 -4.59
C PRO A 419 21.46 8.18 -6.06
N VAL A 420 20.68 9.07 -6.67
CA VAL A 420 20.95 9.60 -8.02
C VAL A 420 20.76 11.11 -8.05
N ALA A 421 21.25 11.77 -9.09
CA ALA A 421 21.02 13.20 -9.28
C ALA A 421 19.50 13.50 -9.33
N GLN A 422 19.02 14.32 -8.41
CA GLN A 422 17.62 14.75 -8.34
C GLN A 422 17.48 16.22 -7.95
N MET A 423 16.40 16.84 -8.43
CA MET A 423 16.08 18.23 -8.13
C MET A 423 15.77 18.47 -6.65
N SER A 424 15.92 19.73 -6.21
CA SER A 424 15.70 20.21 -4.84
C SER A 424 14.70 21.37 -4.80
N ASN A 425 15.17 22.61 -4.64
CA ASN A 425 14.37 23.81 -4.87
C ASN A 425 14.76 24.39 -6.23
N LEU A 426 13.88 24.30 -7.22
CA LEU A 426 14.09 24.91 -8.53
C LEU A 426 13.50 26.31 -8.55
N ILE A 427 14.33 27.33 -8.76
CA ILE A 427 13.90 28.73 -8.77
C ILE A 427 14.01 29.29 -10.18
N VAL A 428 12.94 29.94 -10.63
CA VAL A 428 12.83 30.59 -11.93
C VAL A 428 12.64 32.08 -11.68
N GLU A 429 13.51 32.90 -12.28
CA GLU A 429 13.48 34.35 -12.15
C GLU A 429 13.61 35.01 -13.52
N SER A 430 13.11 36.24 -13.64
CA SER A 430 13.35 37.12 -14.78
C SER A 430 14.02 38.40 -14.31
N SER A 431 15.04 38.86 -15.03
CA SER A 431 15.64 40.18 -14.84
C SER A 431 14.75 41.32 -15.37
N GLU A 432 13.72 40.99 -16.14
CA GLU A 432 12.74 41.93 -16.72
C GLU A 432 11.32 41.45 -16.38
N PRO A 433 10.86 41.61 -15.12
CA PRO A 433 9.53 41.17 -14.71
C PRO A 433 8.43 42.19 -15.07
N TYR A 434 7.27 41.70 -15.48
CA TYR A 434 6.10 42.49 -15.86
C TYR A 434 4.98 42.39 -14.81
N SER A 435 4.11 43.40 -14.72
CA SER A 435 2.87 43.31 -13.94
C SER A 435 1.81 42.45 -14.64
N ASP A 436 0.80 42.00 -13.90
CA ASP A 436 -0.31 41.21 -14.47
C ASP A 436 -1.05 41.99 -15.56
N GLU A 437 -1.19 43.30 -15.39
CA GLU A 437 -1.77 44.19 -16.41
C GLU A 437 -0.90 44.29 -17.67
N GLU A 438 0.41 44.33 -17.50
CA GLU A 438 1.37 44.34 -18.63
C GLU A 438 1.35 43.01 -19.38
N LEU A 439 1.36 41.86 -18.68
CA LEU A 439 1.21 40.54 -19.29
C LEU A 439 -0.13 40.43 -20.04
N ARG A 440 -1.23 40.90 -19.43
CA ARG A 440 -2.54 40.95 -20.07
C ARG A 440 -2.53 41.83 -21.32
N ALA A 441 -1.87 42.99 -21.27
CA ALA A 441 -1.72 43.87 -22.43
C ALA A 441 -0.93 43.20 -23.56
N MET A 442 0.12 42.44 -23.25
CA MET A 442 0.86 41.64 -24.24
C MET A 442 -0.03 40.57 -24.89
N LEU A 443 -0.80 39.83 -24.08
CA LEU A 443 -1.77 38.86 -24.59
C LEU A 443 -2.76 39.53 -25.55
N VAL A 444 -3.42 40.61 -25.13
CA VAL A 444 -4.39 41.33 -25.97
C VAL A 444 -3.75 41.90 -27.25
N ALA A 445 -2.52 42.40 -27.17
CA ALA A 445 -1.80 42.91 -28.34
C ALA A 445 -1.51 41.79 -29.35
N GLU A 446 -1.07 40.61 -28.88
CA GLU A 446 -0.82 39.47 -29.74
C GLU A 446 -2.11 38.91 -30.35
N LEU A 447 -3.20 38.87 -29.59
CA LEU A 447 -4.52 38.48 -30.11
C LEU A 447 -4.98 39.39 -31.26
N LYS A 448 -4.85 40.72 -31.10
CA LYS A 448 -5.17 41.68 -32.16
C LYS A 448 -4.27 41.50 -33.39
N LYS A 449 -2.98 41.24 -33.17
CA LYS A 449 -2.01 40.99 -34.24
C LYS A 449 -2.31 39.70 -35.02
N GLN A 450 -2.78 38.66 -34.34
CA GLN A 450 -3.16 37.38 -34.96
C GLN A 450 -4.60 37.34 -35.48
N GLY A 451 -5.39 38.41 -35.26
CA GLY A 451 -6.81 38.45 -35.63
C GLY A 451 -7.68 37.47 -34.83
N MET A 452 -7.25 37.11 -33.62
CA MET A 452 -7.96 36.19 -32.73
C MET A 452 -8.93 36.95 -31.82
N GLU A 453 -10.14 36.41 -31.63
CA GLU A 453 -11.15 37.02 -30.76
C GLU A 453 -10.73 36.96 -29.28
N TYR A 454 -10.09 35.87 -28.87
CA TYR A 454 -9.73 35.62 -27.48
C TYR A 454 -8.45 34.78 -27.34
N GLY A 455 -7.83 34.91 -26.16
CA GLY A 455 -6.79 34.03 -25.66
C GLY A 455 -7.17 33.47 -24.29
N PHE A 456 -6.23 32.83 -23.60
CA PHE A 456 -6.53 32.21 -22.32
C PHE A 456 -5.60 32.66 -21.19
N TYR A 457 -6.20 32.84 -20.00
CA TYR A 457 -5.50 32.86 -18.74
C TYR A 457 -5.79 31.56 -17.98
N ILE A 458 -4.76 30.74 -17.76
CA ILE A 458 -4.85 29.49 -17.01
C ILE A 458 -4.49 29.79 -15.56
N ARG A 459 -5.48 29.68 -14.67
CA ARG A 459 -5.32 29.99 -13.24
C ARG A 459 -5.03 28.78 -12.38
N SER A 460 -5.53 27.60 -12.74
CA SER A 460 -5.29 26.36 -11.99
C SER A 460 -5.31 25.15 -12.91
N ALA A 461 -4.54 24.13 -12.58
CA ALA A 461 -4.44 22.88 -13.33
C ALA A 461 -4.44 21.67 -12.39
N ASN A 462 -4.40 20.45 -12.95
CA ASN A 462 -4.21 19.20 -12.21
C ASN A 462 -2.77 19.05 -11.69
N CYS A 463 -2.39 19.96 -10.80
CA CYS A 463 -1.10 20.05 -10.14
C CYS A 463 -1.29 20.42 -8.68
N GLY A 464 -0.35 19.98 -7.84
CA GLY A 464 -0.23 20.35 -6.44
C GLY A 464 0.27 19.17 -5.62
N TYR A 465 0.23 19.28 -4.29
CA TYR A 465 0.82 18.29 -3.39
C TYR A 465 0.06 16.95 -3.35
N ALA A 466 -1.24 16.92 -3.68
CA ALA A 466 -2.01 15.67 -3.74
C ALA A 466 -1.75 14.89 -5.04
N VAL A 467 -1.29 15.57 -6.08
CA VAL A 467 -0.95 14.97 -7.37
C VAL A 467 0.45 14.35 -7.32
N ARG A 468 0.52 13.02 -7.42
CA ARG A 468 1.81 12.32 -7.58
C ARG A 468 2.25 12.39 -9.03
N GLU A 469 3.33 13.10 -9.30
CA GLU A 469 3.91 13.11 -10.64
C GLU A 469 4.54 11.74 -10.95
N SER A 470 4.14 11.14 -12.07
CA SER A 470 4.65 9.83 -12.48
C SER A 470 6.11 9.93 -12.90
N ALA A 471 6.89 8.89 -12.62
CA ALA A 471 8.28 8.80 -13.06
C ALA A 471 8.47 8.54 -14.58
N ARG A 472 7.42 8.69 -15.40
CA ARG A 472 7.48 8.42 -16.85
C ARG A 472 8.27 9.51 -17.57
N GLU A 473 9.50 9.19 -17.92
CA GLU A 473 10.52 10.10 -18.46
C GLU A 473 10.24 10.62 -19.88
N ASN A 474 9.57 9.81 -20.71
CA ASN A 474 9.37 10.08 -22.14
C ASN A 474 7.98 10.68 -22.48
N ALA A 475 7.21 11.12 -21.48
CA ALA A 475 5.88 11.64 -21.73
C ALA A 475 5.93 13.04 -22.37
N LYS A 476 5.21 13.20 -23.50
CA LYS A 476 4.72 14.52 -23.93
C LYS A 476 4.07 15.23 -22.74
N ILE A 477 4.16 16.54 -22.67
CA ILE A 477 3.42 17.29 -21.65
C ILE A 477 1.95 16.92 -21.78
N ASP A 478 1.34 16.54 -20.67
CA ASP A 478 -0.08 16.22 -20.57
C ASP A 478 -0.58 16.82 -19.25
N MET A 479 -1.15 18.02 -19.35
CA MET A 479 -1.65 18.78 -18.22
C MET A 479 -3.12 19.11 -18.46
N ILE A 480 -3.92 19.10 -17.41
CA ILE A 480 -5.35 19.40 -17.46
C ILE A 480 -5.56 20.72 -16.71
N PRO A 481 -5.56 21.87 -17.40
CA PRO A 481 -6.07 23.11 -16.84
C PRO A 481 -7.53 22.94 -16.39
N VAL A 482 -7.80 23.29 -15.14
CA VAL A 482 -9.11 23.11 -14.49
C VAL A 482 -9.88 24.43 -14.43
N GLU A 483 -9.21 25.51 -14.02
CA GLU A 483 -9.78 26.87 -13.96
C GLU A 483 -9.10 27.75 -15.01
N VAL A 484 -9.84 28.07 -16.08
CA VAL A 484 -9.32 28.75 -17.26
C VAL A 484 -10.24 29.91 -17.64
N TYR A 485 -9.69 31.06 -18.01
CA TYR A 485 -10.46 32.25 -18.39
C TYR A 485 -10.19 32.61 -19.85
N ARG A 486 -11.24 32.76 -20.67
CA ARG A 486 -11.12 33.40 -21.98
C ARG A 486 -10.95 34.89 -21.79
N VAL A 487 -9.85 35.43 -22.28
CA VAL A 487 -9.53 36.86 -22.28
C VAL A 487 -9.78 37.40 -23.68
N PHE A 488 -10.72 38.34 -23.81
CA PHE A 488 -11.13 38.87 -25.11
C PHE A 488 -10.26 40.04 -25.58
N ALA A 489 -9.95 40.06 -26.88
CA ALA A 489 -9.14 41.11 -27.49
C ALA A 489 -9.84 42.49 -27.51
N ASP A 490 -11.17 42.52 -27.41
CA ASP A 490 -11.98 43.75 -27.43
C ASP A 490 -12.21 44.35 -26.03
N GLY A 491 -11.77 43.68 -24.96
CA GLY A 491 -11.83 44.16 -23.59
C GLY A 491 -13.13 43.87 -22.83
N ARG A 492 -14.03 43.02 -23.36
CA ARG A 492 -15.18 42.53 -22.56
C ARG A 492 -14.71 41.64 -21.39
N GLU A 493 -15.60 41.39 -20.43
CA GLU A 493 -15.29 40.58 -19.23
C GLU A 493 -14.83 39.16 -19.58
N ASP A 494 -13.89 38.65 -18.79
CA ASP A 494 -13.34 37.32 -18.99
C ASP A 494 -14.40 36.24 -18.72
N GLN A 495 -14.42 35.21 -19.56
CA GLN A 495 -15.35 34.09 -19.39
C GLN A 495 -14.64 32.90 -18.76
N LEU A 496 -15.13 32.44 -17.61
CA LEU A 496 -14.67 31.19 -16.99
C LEU A 496 -15.01 29.99 -17.88
N MET A 497 -14.06 29.08 -18.02
CA MET A 497 -14.11 27.86 -18.84
C MET A 497 -13.55 26.67 -18.05
N ARG A 498 -13.90 25.46 -18.50
CA ARG A 498 -13.40 24.18 -17.96
C ARG A 498 -12.99 23.19 -19.03
N GLY A 499 -12.44 22.05 -18.61
CA GLY A 499 -12.27 20.88 -19.46
C GLY A 499 -11.27 21.09 -20.59
N ALA A 500 -10.14 21.72 -20.29
CA ALA A 500 -9.02 21.87 -21.21
C ALA A 500 -7.94 20.82 -20.93
N ARG A 501 -7.25 20.39 -21.99
CA ARG A 501 -6.09 19.52 -21.92
C ARG A 501 -4.99 20.08 -22.79
N MET A 502 -3.90 20.45 -22.14
CA MET A 502 -2.70 20.97 -22.78
C MET A 502 -1.77 19.81 -23.10
N LYS A 503 -1.46 19.62 -24.39
CA LYS A 503 -0.49 18.64 -24.86
C LYS A 503 0.60 19.32 -25.67
N GLY A 504 1.85 18.95 -25.46
CA GLY A 504 2.95 19.58 -26.20
C GLY A 504 4.29 18.88 -26.04
N ASN A 505 5.20 19.18 -26.96
CA ASN A 505 6.61 18.85 -26.82
C ASN A 505 7.26 19.84 -25.81
N PRO A 506 8.03 19.37 -24.81
CA PRO A 506 8.69 20.23 -23.84
C PRO A 506 9.57 21.34 -24.45
N VAL A 507 10.36 21.03 -25.49
CA VAL A 507 11.29 21.99 -26.12
C VAL A 507 10.53 23.06 -26.89
N GLU A 508 9.45 22.68 -27.57
CA GLU A 508 8.57 23.59 -28.28
C GLU A 508 7.90 24.58 -27.32
N LEU A 509 7.36 24.10 -26.20
CA LEU A 509 6.76 24.96 -25.18
C LEU A 509 7.75 25.96 -24.57
N LEU A 510 9.01 25.56 -24.33
CA LEU A 510 10.06 26.50 -23.88
C LEU A 510 10.28 27.63 -24.88
N SER A 511 10.25 27.32 -26.18
CA SER A 511 10.48 28.30 -27.24
C SER A 511 9.36 29.35 -27.37
N HIS A 512 8.19 29.08 -26.78
CA HIS A 512 7.06 29.99 -26.76
C HIS A 512 6.99 30.87 -25.51
N ILE A 513 7.84 30.66 -24.49
CA ILE A 513 7.89 31.54 -23.31
C ILE A 513 8.52 32.87 -23.74
N GLU A 514 7.78 33.96 -23.61
CA GLU A 514 8.23 35.30 -24.03
C GLU A 514 8.52 36.22 -22.84
N ALA A 515 7.67 36.18 -21.81
CA ALA A 515 7.72 37.10 -20.68
C ALA A 515 7.30 36.42 -19.37
N ALA A 516 7.71 37.03 -18.25
CA ALA A 516 7.42 36.56 -16.90
C ALA A 516 6.85 37.68 -16.02
N GLY A 517 5.98 37.30 -15.10
CA GLY A 517 5.40 38.19 -14.09
C GLY A 517 6.38 38.61 -12.99
N ARG A 518 5.95 39.56 -12.16
CA ARG A 518 6.71 40.07 -11.01
C ARG A 518 6.54 39.23 -9.75
N GLU A 519 5.33 38.75 -9.52
CA GLU A 519 5.04 37.86 -8.40
C GLU A 519 5.44 36.43 -8.76
N ALA A 520 5.88 35.68 -7.75
CA ALA A 520 6.29 34.29 -7.91
C ALA A 520 5.69 33.48 -6.78
N HIS A 521 5.20 32.29 -7.12
CA HIS A 521 4.56 31.38 -6.18
C HIS A 521 5.39 30.13 -5.99
N VAL A 522 5.24 29.50 -4.83
CA VAL A 522 5.88 28.23 -4.50
C VAL A 522 4.92 27.09 -4.86
N TYR A 523 5.34 26.22 -5.76
CA TYR A 523 4.75 24.92 -5.96
C TYR A 523 5.42 23.92 -5.02
N THR A 524 4.63 23.28 -4.14
CA THR A 524 5.08 22.20 -3.24
C THR A 524 4.73 20.85 -3.86
N GLY A 525 5.73 20.03 -4.16
CA GLY A 525 5.51 18.77 -4.87
C GLY A 525 6.24 17.56 -4.28
N ARG A 526 5.77 16.38 -4.69
CA ARG A 526 6.48 15.10 -4.54
C ARG A 526 6.78 14.54 -5.92
N CYS A 527 8.04 14.61 -6.33
CA CYS A 527 8.47 14.11 -7.64
C CYS A 527 8.69 12.59 -7.57
N GLY A 528 7.99 11.85 -8.41
CA GLY A 528 8.23 10.42 -8.60
C GLY A 528 9.48 10.20 -9.44
N SER A 529 10.47 9.50 -8.87
CA SER A 529 11.67 9.06 -9.58
C SER A 529 11.79 7.53 -9.50
N PRO A 530 12.64 6.90 -10.33
CA PRO A 530 12.96 5.50 -10.13
C PRO A 530 13.63 5.16 -8.78
N LYS A 531 14.06 6.19 -8.02
CA LYS A 531 14.70 6.04 -6.71
C LYS A 531 13.79 6.54 -5.57
N GLY A 532 12.48 6.59 -5.82
CA GLY A 532 11.43 6.92 -4.83
C GLY A 532 10.78 8.28 -5.03
N PHE A 533 9.90 8.67 -4.10
CA PHE A 533 9.23 9.97 -4.09
C PHE A 533 10.05 10.97 -3.28
N ILE A 534 10.54 12.00 -3.95
CA ILE A 534 11.39 13.01 -3.34
C ILE A 534 10.64 14.35 -3.24
N GLU A 535 10.74 14.96 -2.07
CA GLU A 535 10.15 16.27 -1.81
C GLU A 535 10.96 17.37 -2.50
N MET A 536 10.25 18.26 -3.21
CA MET A 536 10.86 19.36 -3.95
C MET A 536 9.93 20.58 -4.00
N SER A 537 10.52 21.76 -4.19
CA SER A 537 9.78 22.99 -4.48
C SER A 537 10.16 23.51 -5.86
N VAL A 538 9.20 24.05 -6.59
CA VAL A 538 9.46 24.87 -7.78
C VAL A 538 8.89 26.25 -7.55
N VAL A 539 9.68 27.28 -7.82
CA VAL A 539 9.26 28.67 -7.73
C VAL A 539 9.24 29.25 -9.12
N SER A 540 8.09 29.76 -9.54
CA SER A 540 7.95 30.41 -10.84
C SER A 540 7.09 31.65 -10.71
N PRO A 541 7.38 32.71 -11.48
CA PRO A 541 6.40 33.73 -11.80
C PRO A 541 5.35 33.22 -12.79
N ALA A 542 4.29 34.00 -12.99
CA ALA A 542 3.37 33.82 -14.10
C ALA A 542 4.14 33.92 -15.42
N LEU A 543 3.73 33.15 -16.43
CA LEU A 543 4.38 33.12 -17.73
C LEU A 543 3.42 33.53 -18.84
N TYR A 544 3.92 34.34 -19.76
CA TYR A 544 3.25 34.59 -21.03
C TYR A 544 3.88 33.73 -22.12
N LEU A 545 3.05 32.89 -22.75
CA LEU A 545 3.44 32.04 -23.87
C LEU A 545 2.77 32.54 -25.16
N SER A 546 3.55 32.71 -26.22
CA SER A 546 3.05 33.17 -27.52
C SER A 546 2.16 32.15 -28.23
N ARG A 547 2.31 30.87 -27.89
CA ARG A 547 1.49 29.78 -28.44
C ARG A 547 1.45 28.56 -27.52
N VAL A 548 0.24 28.05 -27.27
CA VAL A 548 -0.02 26.75 -26.64
C VAL A 548 -1.16 26.04 -27.36
N GLU A 549 -1.05 24.72 -27.50
CA GLU A 549 -2.13 23.87 -28.00
C GLU A 549 -2.95 23.29 -26.83
N MET A 550 -4.26 23.51 -26.87
CA MET A 550 -5.22 22.95 -25.94
C MET A 550 -6.34 22.23 -26.71
N LYS A 551 -6.79 21.12 -26.14
CA LYS A 551 -7.95 20.37 -26.63
C LYS A 551 -8.99 20.25 -25.55
N SER A 552 -10.21 19.96 -25.98
CA SER A 552 -11.30 19.57 -25.11
C SER A 552 -10.96 18.27 -24.38
N ASP A 553 -10.96 18.30 -23.04
CA ASP A 553 -10.78 17.12 -22.18
C ASP A 553 -12.10 16.35 -22.03
N LYS A 554 -12.59 15.79 -23.14
CA LYS A 554 -13.66 14.79 -23.10
C LYS A 554 -13.03 13.47 -22.67
N ALA A 555 -13.05 13.18 -21.37
CA ALA A 555 -12.79 11.82 -20.93
C ALA A 555 -13.83 10.89 -21.58
N GLY A 556 -13.39 10.14 -22.58
CA GLY A 556 -14.14 9.01 -23.10
C GLY A 556 -14.06 7.89 -22.09
N GLU A 557 -14.94 7.89 -21.10
CA GLU A 557 -15.25 6.68 -20.34
C GLU A 557 -16.72 6.69 -19.94
N ARG A 558 -17.41 5.67 -20.42
CA ARG A 558 -18.78 5.31 -20.09
C ARG A 558 -18.87 5.14 -18.57
N ASN A 559 -19.49 6.09 -17.86
CA ASN A 559 -20.25 5.81 -16.64
C ASN A 559 -21.15 6.97 -16.21
N SER A 560 -22.44 6.73 -16.44
CA SER A 560 -23.63 7.15 -15.69
C SER A 560 -23.67 8.57 -15.14
N SER A 561 -24.73 9.29 -15.49
CA SER A 561 -25.33 10.30 -14.65
C SER A 561 -25.57 9.70 -13.25
N VAL A 562 -24.71 10.05 -12.29
CA VAL A 562 -24.97 9.79 -10.87
C VAL A 562 -25.74 11.02 -10.41
N SER A 563 -26.95 10.83 -9.89
CA SER A 563 -27.77 11.93 -9.37
C SER A 563 -26.99 12.71 -8.31
N ALA A 564 -27.30 14.00 -8.17
CA ALA A 564 -26.87 14.72 -6.99
C ALA A 564 -27.49 14.09 -5.75
N PHE A 565 -26.69 13.89 -4.70
CA PHE A 565 -27.25 13.62 -3.38
C PHE A 565 -27.95 14.90 -2.93
N VAL A 566 -29.27 14.83 -2.80
CA VAL A 566 -30.08 15.88 -2.18
C VAL A 566 -30.52 15.34 -0.83
N GLN A 567 -30.14 16.00 0.25
CA GLN A 567 -30.62 15.66 1.58
C GLN A 567 -32.14 15.89 1.60
N SER A 568 -32.91 14.86 1.93
CA SER A 568 -34.37 14.96 1.91
C SER A 568 -34.84 15.82 3.08
N THR A 569 -35.87 16.61 2.87
CA THR A 569 -36.50 17.44 3.92
C THR A 569 -37.13 16.62 5.06
N GLY A 570 -37.13 15.29 4.96
CA GLY A 570 -37.56 14.34 6.00
C GLY A 570 -36.45 13.54 6.71
N ASP A 571 -35.17 13.72 6.34
CA ASP A 571 -34.06 13.00 6.97
C ASP A 571 -33.92 13.42 8.45
N ARG A 572 -34.12 12.48 9.39
CA ARG A 572 -33.94 12.75 10.82
C ARG A 572 -32.46 12.77 11.15
N THR A 573 -32.00 13.79 11.89
CA THR A 573 -30.66 13.74 12.50
C THR A 573 -30.78 12.91 13.78
N PRO A 574 -30.07 11.78 13.91
CA PRO A 574 -30.07 11.02 15.16
C PRO A 574 -29.59 11.89 16.33
N ALA A 575 -30.09 11.64 17.53
CA ALA A 575 -29.59 12.31 18.73
C ALA A 575 -28.08 12.04 18.91
N ALA A 576 -27.35 12.98 19.48
CA ALA A 576 -25.89 12.89 19.63
C ALA A 576 -25.44 11.64 20.43
N ASP A 577 -26.28 11.15 21.35
CA ASP A 577 -25.98 10.00 22.22
C ASP A 577 -26.45 8.65 21.65
N THR A 578 -26.98 8.62 20.42
CA THR A 578 -27.45 7.37 19.79
C THR A 578 -26.25 6.43 19.54
N PRO A 579 -26.31 5.14 19.95
CA PRO A 579 -25.25 4.18 19.66
C PRO A 579 -24.97 4.08 18.16
N LEU A 580 -23.69 4.01 17.79
CA LEU A 580 -23.28 4.01 16.38
C LEU A 580 -23.92 2.88 15.55
N ASP A 581 -24.10 1.69 16.13
CA ASP A 581 -24.76 0.57 15.45
C ASP A 581 -26.19 0.92 15.02
N SER A 582 -26.92 1.68 15.84
CA SER A 582 -28.25 2.18 15.51
C SER A 582 -28.19 3.22 14.41
N VAL A 583 -27.25 4.17 14.48
CA VAL A 583 -27.04 5.19 13.44
C VAL A 583 -26.75 4.55 12.08
N ILE A 584 -25.93 3.48 12.05
CA ILE A 584 -25.63 2.72 10.83
C ILE A 584 -26.90 2.13 10.21
N PHE A 585 -27.70 1.42 11.01
CA PHE A 585 -28.92 0.78 10.49
C PHE A 585 -30.03 1.79 10.16
N GLU A 586 -30.13 2.90 10.88
CA GLU A 586 -31.04 3.99 10.54
C GLU A 586 -30.67 4.59 9.17
N ALA A 587 -29.39 4.90 8.95
CA ALA A 587 -28.92 5.42 7.67
C ALA A 587 -29.16 4.43 6.51
N MET A 588 -28.92 3.14 6.74
CA MET A 588 -29.19 2.08 5.77
C MET A 588 -30.70 1.94 5.48
N ALA A 589 -31.55 1.98 6.51
CA ALA A 589 -32.99 1.81 6.35
C ALA A 589 -33.63 2.98 5.59
N ASP A 590 -33.24 4.21 5.92
CA ASP A 590 -33.72 5.40 5.25
C ASP A 590 -33.31 5.42 3.77
N GLU A 591 -32.06 5.04 3.45
CA GLU A 591 -31.65 4.91 2.05
C GLU A 591 -32.36 3.77 1.34
N MET A 592 -32.57 2.64 1.99
CA MET A 592 -33.28 1.50 1.40
C MET A 592 -34.71 1.92 1.00
N GLY A 593 -35.39 2.67 1.88
CA GLY A 593 -36.71 3.23 1.59
C GLY A 593 -36.69 4.19 0.40
N HIS A 594 -35.70 5.09 0.34
CA HIS A 594 -35.52 6.02 -0.77
C HIS A 594 -35.28 5.31 -2.11
N VAL A 595 -34.34 4.35 -2.14
CA VAL A 595 -34.00 3.57 -3.34
C VAL A 595 -35.20 2.81 -3.88
N LEU A 596 -35.91 2.09 -3.01
CA LEU A 596 -37.09 1.31 -3.42
C LEU A 596 -38.22 2.23 -3.92
N GLY A 597 -38.41 3.39 -3.31
CA GLY A 597 -39.40 4.37 -3.77
C GLY A 597 -39.05 4.96 -5.13
N LYS A 598 -37.80 5.40 -5.32
CA LYS A 598 -37.33 5.99 -6.59
C LYS A 598 -37.41 4.99 -7.75
N ILE A 599 -36.96 3.76 -7.53
CA ILE A 599 -36.96 2.72 -8.58
C ILE A 599 -38.40 2.37 -8.99
N GLN A 600 -39.35 2.36 -8.05
CA GLN A 600 -40.77 2.14 -8.37
C GLN A 600 -41.38 3.26 -9.22
N SER A 601 -40.88 4.50 -9.13
CA SER A 601 -41.44 5.65 -9.85
C SER A 601 -40.75 5.98 -11.17
N GLU A 602 -39.46 5.67 -11.33
CA GLU A 602 -38.63 6.18 -12.43
C GLU A 602 -38.10 5.09 -13.37
N CYS A 603 -38.28 3.80 -13.06
CA CYS A 603 -37.61 2.73 -13.80
C CYS A 603 -38.51 1.53 -14.10
N ASP A 604 -38.29 0.90 -15.26
CA ASP A 604 -39.12 -0.22 -15.74
C ASP A 604 -38.76 -1.58 -15.13
N GLU A 605 -37.56 -1.74 -14.56
CA GLU A 605 -37.05 -2.99 -13.98
C GLU A 605 -37.07 -2.97 -12.45
N VAL A 606 -37.97 -3.74 -11.83
CA VAL A 606 -38.01 -3.84 -10.36
C VAL A 606 -36.83 -4.68 -9.85
N PRO A 607 -36.02 -4.18 -8.89
CA PRO A 607 -34.91 -4.94 -8.32
C PRO A 607 -35.41 -6.20 -7.64
N LEU A 608 -34.74 -7.31 -7.92
CA LEU A 608 -34.91 -8.58 -7.20
C LEU A 608 -34.30 -8.51 -5.80
N LEU A 609 -33.22 -7.73 -5.62
CA LEU A 609 -32.56 -7.52 -4.34
C LEU A 609 -31.78 -6.21 -4.32
N VAL A 610 -31.88 -5.47 -3.23
CA VAL A 610 -30.93 -4.41 -2.85
C VAL A 610 -30.22 -4.86 -1.57
N ASP A 611 -28.89 -4.77 -1.53
CA ASP A 611 -28.05 -5.28 -0.45
C ASP A 611 -27.00 -4.23 -0.04
N PHE A 612 -27.13 -3.71 1.17
CA PHE A 612 -26.19 -2.78 1.78
C PHE A 612 -25.29 -3.52 2.76
N LEU A 613 -23.98 -3.34 2.62
CA LEU A 613 -22.97 -3.92 3.51
C LEU A 613 -22.04 -2.84 4.03
N LEU A 614 -21.74 -2.90 5.33
CA LEU A 614 -20.65 -2.13 5.94
C LEU A 614 -19.74 -3.10 6.71
N ASP A 615 -18.47 -3.15 6.36
CA ASP A 615 -17.41 -3.78 7.13
C ASP A 615 -16.73 -2.70 7.97
N ARG A 616 -16.84 -2.77 9.29
CA ARG A 616 -16.06 -1.96 10.21
C ARG A 616 -15.02 -2.86 10.85
N THR A 617 -13.74 -2.64 10.56
CA THR A 617 -12.63 -3.43 11.08
C THR A 617 -11.65 -2.54 11.85
N VAL A 618 -11.18 -3.01 13.01
CA VAL A 618 -10.11 -2.38 13.79
C VAL A 618 -8.95 -3.38 13.91
N THR A 619 -7.75 -2.94 13.54
CA THR A 619 -6.52 -3.74 13.59
C THR A 619 -5.49 -3.08 14.51
N THR A 620 -5.03 -3.85 15.48
CA THR A 620 -3.84 -3.53 16.28
C THR A 620 -2.79 -4.59 15.97
N GLU A 621 -1.55 -4.20 15.73
CA GLU A 621 -0.45 -5.10 15.42
C GLU A 621 0.84 -4.59 16.05
N VAL A 622 1.59 -5.48 16.70
CA VAL A 622 2.93 -5.19 17.20
C VAL A 622 3.90 -6.22 16.67
N VAL A 623 5.05 -5.76 16.22
CA VAL A 623 6.14 -6.60 15.71
C VAL A 623 7.37 -6.37 16.55
N SER A 624 7.87 -7.44 17.17
CA SER A 624 9.09 -7.42 17.97
C SER A 624 10.13 -8.39 17.43
N SER A 625 11.40 -8.12 17.73
CA SER A 625 12.51 -9.01 17.44
C SER A 625 13.49 -8.98 18.59
N SER A 626 13.92 -10.16 19.04
CA SER A 626 14.98 -10.31 20.03
C SER A 626 14.75 -9.46 21.30
N GLY A 627 13.50 -9.40 21.78
CA GLY A 627 13.13 -8.65 22.98
C GLY A 627 12.82 -7.17 22.79
N ALA A 628 12.80 -6.66 21.55
CA ALA A 628 12.54 -5.24 21.29
C ALA A 628 11.50 -5.01 20.19
N CYS A 629 10.58 -4.07 20.45
CA CYS A 629 9.58 -3.61 19.51
C CYS A 629 10.22 -2.91 18.30
N LEU A 630 9.88 -3.39 17.11
CA LEU A 630 10.30 -2.85 15.82
C LEU A 630 9.25 -1.91 15.23
N ASN A 631 7.97 -2.25 15.39
CA ASN A 631 6.85 -1.53 14.83
C ASN A 631 5.58 -1.80 15.64
N ALA A 632 4.73 -0.78 15.78
CA ALA A 632 3.41 -0.90 16.37
C ALA A 632 2.39 -0.10 15.55
N VAL A 633 1.28 -0.75 15.22
CA VAL A 633 0.08 -0.14 14.65
C VAL A 633 -1.00 -0.26 15.72
N ASP A 634 -1.49 0.87 16.21
CA ASP A 634 -2.53 0.88 17.26
C ASP A 634 -3.88 1.29 16.71
N GLY A 635 -4.85 0.37 16.74
CA GLY A 635 -6.26 0.68 16.53
C GLY A 635 -6.62 1.17 15.13
N LYS A 636 -5.88 0.79 14.08
CA LYS A 636 -6.15 1.19 12.70
C LYS A 636 -7.56 0.78 12.28
N VAL A 637 -8.39 1.76 11.92
CA VAL A 637 -9.77 1.55 11.48
C VAL A 637 -9.80 1.37 9.96
N ASP A 638 -10.63 0.45 9.48
CA ASP A 638 -10.93 0.23 8.06
C ASP A 638 -12.44 0.05 7.93
N ASN A 639 -13.10 1.09 7.44
CA ASN A 639 -14.54 1.12 7.19
C ASN A 639 -14.80 0.98 5.68
N ARG A 640 -15.49 -0.08 5.24
CA ARG A 640 -15.80 -0.32 3.83
C ARG A 640 -17.30 -0.47 3.62
N LEU A 641 -17.87 0.43 2.84
CA LEU A 641 -19.28 0.43 2.48
C LEU A 641 -19.45 -0.14 1.06
N SER A 642 -20.42 -1.04 0.87
CA SER A 642 -20.80 -1.50 -0.46
C SER A 642 -22.31 -1.52 -0.62
N VAL A 643 -22.77 -1.21 -1.84
CA VAL A 643 -24.16 -1.34 -2.26
C VAL A 643 -24.20 -2.28 -3.46
N SER A 644 -25.04 -3.31 -3.40
CA SER A 644 -25.29 -4.21 -4.52
C SER A 644 -26.76 -4.18 -4.88
N VAL A 645 -27.04 -4.18 -6.19
CA VAL A 645 -28.39 -4.31 -6.73
C VAL A 645 -28.41 -5.50 -7.69
N ILE A 646 -29.44 -6.33 -7.56
CA ILE A 646 -29.75 -7.42 -8.50
C ILE A 646 -31.08 -7.07 -9.16
N ALA A 647 -31.13 -7.04 -10.49
CA ALA A 647 -32.32 -6.75 -11.28
C ALA A 647 -32.54 -7.82 -12.36
N GLY A 648 -33.73 -7.78 -12.99
CA GLY A 648 -34.12 -8.66 -14.09
C GLY A 648 -35.12 -9.74 -13.67
N ASP A 649 -35.13 -10.85 -14.39
CA ASP A 649 -36.14 -11.90 -14.31
C ASP A 649 -35.56 -13.32 -14.52
N SER A 650 -36.41 -14.33 -14.65
CA SER A 650 -35.99 -15.72 -14.85
C SER A 650 -35.22 -15.98 -16.15
N THR A 651 -35.24 -15.06 -17.10
CA THR A 651 -34.58 -15.15 -18.41
C THR A 651 -33.29 -14.33 -18.48
N ALA A 652 -33.20 -13.24 -17.71
CA ALA A 652 -32.00 -12.42 -17.62
C ALA A 652 -31.88 -11.80 -16.22
N VAL A 653 -30.86 -12.21 -15.47
CA VAL A 653 -30.54 -11.65 -14.14
C VAL A 653 -29.21 -10.94 -14.22
N SER A 654 -29.12 -9.70 -13.71
CA SER A 654 -27.84 -9.02 -13.57
C SER A 654 -26.90 -9.87 -12.71
N SER A 655 -25.71 -10.20 -13.22
CA SER A 655 -24.84 -11.16 -12.55
C SER A 655 -24.22 -10.59 -11.27
N THR A 656 -23.93 -11.47 -10.32
CA THR A 656 -23.18 -11.10 -9.11
C THR A 656 -21.66 -11.12 -9.25
N ARG A 657 -21.15 -11.43 -10.44
CA ARG A 657 -19.75 -11.84 -10.63
C ARG A 657 -18.76 -10.68 -10.89
N PRO A 658 -19.12 -9.51 -11.47
CA PRO A 658 -18.20 -8.38 -11.56
C PRO A 658 -18.38 -7.35 -10.42
N TYR A 659 -18.86 -7.74 -9.23
CA TYR A 659 -19.03 -6.85 -8.07
C TYR A 659 -17.72 -6.38 -7.40
N ALA A 660 -16.75 -5.94 -8.21
CA ALA A 660 -15.38 -5.67 -7.79
C ALA A 660 -14.90 -4.23 -7.96
N LEU A 661 -15.78 -3.25 -8.20
CA LEU A 661 -15.31 -1.91 -8.58
C LEU A 661 -15.93 -0.74 -7.82
N SER A 662 -16.66 -0.93 -6.73
CA SER A 662 -17.26 0.26 -6.09
C SER A 662 -17.46 0.26 -4.58
N GLN A 663 -16.70 -0.52 -3.80
CA GLN A 663 -16.64 -0.24 -2.35
C GLN A 663 -16.14 1.19 -2.09
N THR A 664 -16.77 1.88 -1.15
CA THR A 664 -16.30 3.18 -0.67
C THR A 664 -15.55 2.97 0.62
N MET A 665 -14.29 3.40 0.66
CA MET A 665 -13.60 3.59 1.92
C MET A 665 -14.23 4.77 2.64
N MET A 666 -14.64 4.56 3.88
CA MET A 666 -15.27 5.56 4.73
C MET A 666 -14.27 6.05 5.78
N PRO A 667 -14.41 7.28 6.30
CA PRO A 667 -13.54 7.76 7.37
C PRO A 667 -13.62 6.90 8.64
N ASP A 668 -12.62 6.98 9.52
CA ASP A 668 -12.55 6.20 10.78
C ASP A 668 -13.78 6.44 11.67
N SER A 669 -14.15 7.72 11.79
CA SER A 669 -15.40 8.16 12.41
C SER A 669 -16.54 8.19 11.40
N LEU A 670 -17.73 7.78 11.85
CA LEU A 670 -18.93 7.70 11.02
C LEU A 670 -20.04 8.51 11.68
N ASP A 671 -20.77 9.27 10.87
CA ASP A 671 -22.03 9.91 11.25
C ASP A 671 -23.14 9.55 10.26
N TYR A 672 -24.37 9.89 10.62
CA TYR A 672 -25.55 9.63 9.80
C TYR A 672 -25.44 10.26 8.41
N TRP A 673 -25.00 11.52 8.32
CA TRP A 673 -24.93 12.26 7.06
C TRP A 673 -23.98 11.60 6.07
N MET A 674 -22.77 11.24 6.52
CA MET A 674 -21.76 10.60 5.69
C MET A 674 -22.21 9.22 5.21
N LEU A 675 -22.86 8.44 6.09
CA LEU A 675 -23.43 7.14 5.75
C LEU A 675 -24.53 7.25 4.70
N ARG A 676 -25.56 8.08 4.93
CA ARG A 676 -26.67 8.32 3.99
C ARG A 676 -26.16 8.78 2.63
N ARG A 677 -25.29 9.79 2.64
CA ARG A 677 -24.70 10.35 1.43
C ARG A 677 -23.92 9.30 0.63
N SER A 678 -23.10 8.51 1.30
CA SER A 678 -22.26 7.51 0.64
C SER A 678 -23.07 6.34 0.10
N LEU A 679 -24.10 5.91 0.82
CA LEU A 679 -25.06 4.93 0.32
C LEU A 679 -25.77 5.47 -0.93
N ALA A 680 -26.31 6.69 -0.88
CA ALA A 680 -27.05 7.29 -1.99
C ALA A 680 -26.24 7.41 -3.29
N LEU A 681 -24.99 7.89 -3.20
CA LEU A 681 -24.11 7.96 -4.37
C LEU A 681 -23.83 6.59 -4.98
N LYS A 682 -23.85 5.52 -4.19
CA LYS A 682 -23.57 4.15 -4.65
C LYS A 682 -24.82 3.42 -5.13
N SER A 683 -25.98 3.65 -4.53
CA SER A 683 -27.25 3.05 -4.92
C SER A 683 -27.58 3.31 -6.38
N ASP A 684 -27.49 4.58 -6.82
CA ASP A 684 -27.81 4.96 -8.20
C ASP A 684 -26.89 4.28 -9.23
N SER A 685 -25.58 4.28 -8.96
CA SER A 685 -24.60 3.63 -9.83
C SER A 685 -24.85 2.13 -9.91
N ALA A 686 -25.09 1.48 -8.77
CA ALA A 686 -25.33 0.04 -8.69
C ALA A 686 -26.58 -0.37 -9.46
N TYR A 687 -27.65 0.42 -9.38
CA TYR A 687 -28.89 0.17 -10.11
C TYR A 687 -28.70 0.31 -11.63
N ILE A 688 -28.09 1.41 -12.10
CA ILE A 688 -27.84 1.63 -13.53
C ILE A 688 -26.97 0.52 -14.12
N ASP A 689 -25.94 0.09 -13.39
CA ASP A 689 -25.05 -1.00 -13.82
C ASP A 689 -25.78 -2.35 -13.84
N ALA A 690 -26.73 -2.59 -12.93
CA ALA A 690 -27.56 -3.79 -12.94
C ALA A 690 -28.47 -3.83 -14.19
N CYS A 691 -29.17 -2.73 -14.51
CA CYS A 691 -30.02 -2.64 -15.69
C CYS A 691 -29.23 -2.88 -16.99
N ARG A 692 -28.06 -2.22 -17.15
CA ARG A 692 -27.19 -2.43 -18.32
C ARG A 692 -26.80 -3.90 -18.49
N GLN A 693 -26.46 -4.58 -17.40
CA GLN A 693 -26.12 -6.00 -17.46
C GLN A 693 -27.31 -6.86 -17.90
N VAL A 694 -28.51 -6.57 -17.43
CA VAL A 694 -29.73 -7.26 -17.87
C VAL A 694 -29.91 -7.08 -19.38
N ASP A 695 -29.76 -5.86 -19.88
CA ASP A 695 -29.87 -5.56 -21.32
C ASP A 695 -28.81 -6.31 -22.15
N ASP A 696 -27.55 -6.30 -21.70
CA ASP A 696 -26.45 -7.01 -22.35
C ASP A 696 -26.70 -8.53 -22.40
N ILE A 697 -27.23 -9.11 -21.31
CA ILE A 697 -27.58 -10.54 -21.25
C ILE A 697 -28.72 -10.83 -22.23
N ARG A 698 -29.80 -10.05 -22.21
CA ARG A 698 -30.94 -10.22 -23.13
C ARG A 698 -30.51 -10.10 -24.60
N GLN A 699 -29.57 -9.20 -24.91
CA GLN A 699 -29.03 -9.04 -26.26
C GLN A 699 -28.19 -10.27 -26.69
N LYS A 700 -27.32 -10.77 -25.81
CA LYS A 700 -26.53 -11.99 -26.08
C LYS A 700 -27.41 -13.23 -26.27
N SER A 701 -28.40 -13.43 -25.40
CA SER A 701 -29.34 -14.55 -25.52
C SER A 701 -30.15 -14.52 -26.82
N LYS A 702 -30.46 -13.34 -27.37
CA LYS A 702 -31.08 -13.20 -28.70
C LYS A 702 -30.13 -13.57 -29.84
N ALA A 703 -28.82 -13.39 -29.68
CA ALA A 703 -27.81 -13.68 -30.70
C ALA A 703 -27.44 -15.17 -30.75
N ASP A 704 -27.36 -15.83 -29.59
CA ASP A 704 -26.85 -17.21 -29.48
C ASP A 704 -27.94 -18.30 -29.60
N GLY A 705 -29.23 -17.94 -29.64
CA GLY A 705 -30.35 -18.87 -29.85
C GLY A 705 -30.56 -19.89 -28.72
N ASP A 706 -29.75 -19.85 -27.66
CA ASP A 706 -29.79 -20.77 -26.54
C ASP A 706 -30.39 -20.07 -25.30
N ALA A 707 -31.67 -20.37 -25.02
CA ALA A 707 -32.38 -19.88 -23.85
C ALA A 707 -32.18 -20.77 -22.59
N GLY A 708 -31.28 -21.77 -22.65
CA GLY A 708 -31.35 -22.93 -21.76
C GLY A 708 -30.56 -22.92 -20.45
N ALA A 709 -29.66 -21.96 -20.18
CA ALA A 709 -28.71 -22.08 -19.06
C ALA A 709 -28.93 -21.13 -17.85
N ALA A 710 -29.95 -20.25 -17.87
CA ALA A 710 -30.06 -19.13 -16.93
C ALA A 710 -30.78 -19.42 -15.59
N ALA A 711 -31.39 -20.60 -15.41
CA ALA A 711 -32.29 -20.89 -14.28
C ALA A 711 -31.65 -20.95 -12.87
N SER A 712 -30.34 -20.71 -12.72
CA SER A 712 -29.62 -20.78 -11.43
C SER A 712 -29.15 -19.43 -10.86
N GLN A 713 -29.58 -18.29 -11.40
CA GLN A 713 -29.06 -16.96 -10.99
C GLN A 713 -30.05 -16.05 -10.25
N VAL A 714 -31.35 -16.37 -10.22
CA VAL A 714 -32.34 -15.56 -9.47
C VAL A 714 -32.12 -15.75 -7.96
N PRO A 715 -31.95 -14.67 -7.17
CA PRO A 715 -31.83 -14.78 -5.71
C PRO A 715 -33.14 -15.25 -5.10
N ARG A 716 -33.07 -16.18 -4.14
CA ARG A 716 -34.25 -16.60 -3.37
C ARG A 716 -34.71 -15.47 -2.46
N LYS A 717 -36.03 -15.31 -2.37
CA LYS A 717 -36.65 -14.46 -1.34
C LYS A 717 -36.61 -15.19 -0.01
N LEU A 718 -36.01 -14.56 1.00
CA LEU A 718 -35.89 -15.11 2.34
C LEU A 718 -36.87 -14.41 3.30
N PRO A 719 -37.32 -15.08 4.38
CA PRO A 719 -38.09 -14.42 5.42
C PRO A 719 -37.25 -13.35 6.15
N PRO A 720 -37.83 -12.20 6.54
CA PRO A 720 -37.14 -11.17 7.32
C PRO A 720 -36.45 -11.76 8.54
N ALA A 721 -35.18 -11.40 8.74
CA ALA A 721 -34.37 -11.88 9.86
C ALA A 721 -33.64 -10.71 10.54
N VAL A 722 -33.70 -10.65 11.86
CA VAL A 722 -32.93 -9.69 12.66
C VAL A 722 -31.97 -10.46 13.55
N TRP A 723 -30.68 -10.18 13.44
CA TRP A 723 -29.68 -10.75 14.33
C TRP A 723 -28.61 -9.73 14.64
N MET A 724 -28.46 -9.42 15.94
CA MET A 724 -27.50 -8.45 16.46
C MET A 724 -26.54 -9.18 17.38
N GLY A 725 -25.37 -9.55 16.87
CA GLY A 725 -24.32 -10.14 17.68
C GLY A 725 -23.76 -9.15 18.70
N ARG A 726 -23.03 -9.66 19.69
CA ARG A 726 -22.26 -8.79 20.60
C ARG A 726 -21.10 -8.16 19.85
N SER A 727 -20.94 -6.84 19.92
CA SER A 727 -19.90 -6.12 19.19
C SER A 727 -18.51 -6.73 19.40
N ALA A 728 -17.76 -6.90 18.30
CA ALA A 728 -16.37 -7.34 18.34
C ALA A 728 -15.44 -6.31 19.00
N PHE A 729 -15.91 -5.06 19.19
CA PHE A 729 -15.09 -3.99 19.74
C PHE A 729 -15.02 -3.97 21.27
N ASP A 730 -15.85 -4.78 21.94
CA ASP A 730 -15.77 -4.99 23.39
C ASP A 730 -14.47 -5.73 23.76
N GLY A 731 -13.82 -5.34 24.87
CA GLY A 731 -12.68 -6.08 25.42
C GLY A 731 -11.39 -6.03 24.58
N ALA A 732 -11.12 -4.89 23.93
CA ALA A 732 -9.89 -4.64 23.18
C ALA A 732 -8.63 -4.91 24.01
N CYS A 733 -7.60 -5.51 23.40
CA CYS A 733 -6.27 -5.52 24.00
C CYS A 733 -5.56 -4.20 23.63
N THR A 734 -4.79 -3.63 24.55
CA THR A 734 -4.01 -2.42 24.26
C THR A 734 -2.72 -2.78 23.51
N ALA A 735 -2.27 -1.91 22.61
CA ALA A 735 -0.99 -2.08 21.92
C ALA A 735 0.17 -2.30 22.91
N VAL A 736 0.16 -1.59 24.05
CA VAL A 736 1.17 -1.75 25.12
C VAL A 736 1.22 -3.18 25.69
N SER A 737 0.07 -3.81 25.91
CA SER A 737 0.03 -5.20 26.42
C SER A 737 0.49 -6.19 25.35
N MET A 738 0.14 -5.94 24.08
CA MET A 738 0.58 -6.75 22.95
C MET A 738 2.09 -6.62 22.71
N GLU A 739 2.66 -5.42 22.88
CA GLU A 739 4.10 -5.16 22.80
C GLU A 739 4.88 -5.95 23.84
N LYS A 740 4.46 -5.89 25.11
CA LYS A 740 5.10 -6.68 26.18
C LYS A 740 5.11 -8.18 25.87
N LEU A 741 4.01 -8.70 25.35
CA LEU A 741 3.92 -10.10 24.94
C LEU A 741 4.85 -10.39 23.76
N ALA A 742 4.85 -9.55 22.72
CA ALA A 742 5.69 -9.72 21.54
C ALA A 742 7.19 -9.67 21.90
N ASP A 743 7.60 -8.73 22.74
CA ASP A 743 8.97 -8.59 23.24
C ASP A 743 9.38 -9.85 24.01
N SER A 744 8.59 -10.25 25.00
CA SER A 744 8.85 -11.43 25.83
C SER A 744 8.99 -12.72 24.99
N LEU A 745 8.10 -12.92 24.02
CA LEU A 745 8.13 -14.10 23.15
C LEU A 745 9.30 -14.07 22.16
N SER A 746 9.64 -12.90 21.61
CA SER A 746 10.76 -12.77 20.67
C SER A 746 12.12 -12.97 21.34
N ALA A 747 12.25 -12.66 22.63
CA ALA A 747 13.46 -12.87 23.40
C ALA A 747 13.86 -14.34 23.54
N VAL A 748 12.90 -15.29 23.47
CA VAL A 748 13.16 -16.74 23.54
C VAL A 748 14.20 -17.18 22.52
N PHE A 749 14.19 -16.59 21.32
CA PHE A 749 15.10 -16.98 20.25
C PHE A 749 16.55 -16.56 20.47
N MET A 750 16.82 -15.68 21.45
CA MET A 750 18.19 -15.31 21.83
C MET A 750 18.93 -16.45 22.56
N GLU A 751 18.20 -17.47 23.04
CA GLU A 751 18.77 -18.67 23.66
C GLU A 751 19.50 -19.57 22.62
N TYR A 752 19.27 -19.36 21.32
CA TYR A 752 19.72 -20.24 20.23
C TYR A 752 20.76 -19.54 19.31
N PRO A 753 22.06 -19.86 19.41
CA PRO A 753 23.12 -19.21 18.62
C PRO A 753 22.99 -19.38 17.11
N HIS A 754 22.28 -20.42 16.65
CA HIS A 754 22.03 -20.67 15.24
C HIS A 754 20.94 -19.78 14.64
N VAL A 755 20.14 -19.07 15.46
CA VAL A 755 19.11 -18.15 14.97
C VAL A 755 19.78 -16.88 14.43
N VAL A 756 19.59 -16.63 13.14
CA VAL A 756 20.15 -15.46 12.42
C VAL A 756 19.10 -14.38 12.14
N SER A 757 17.82 -14.70 12.37
CA SER A 757 16.69 -13.78 12.19
C SER A 757 15.49 -14.28 12.98
N ASN A 758 14.80 -13.39 13.71
CA ASN A 758 13.49 -13.69 14.28
C ASN A 758 12.60 -12.45 14.23
N LYS A 759 11.30 -12.65 14.01
CA LYS A 759 10.24 -11.63 14.17
C LYS A 759 9.03 -12.28 14.78
N VAL A 760 8.52 -11.73 15.88
CA VAL A 760 7.25 -12.12 16.49
C VAL A 760 6.25 -11.01 16.27
N THR A 761 5.15 -11.33 15.59
CA THR A 761 4.02 -10.45 15.37
C THR A 761 2.87 -10.89 16.27
N VAL A 762 2.39 -9.96 17.10
CA VAL A 762 1.16 -10.12 17.89
C VAL A 762 0.12 -9.20 17.28
N SER A 763 -0.99 -9.75 16.80
CA SER A 763 -2.02 -8.98 16.11
C SER A 763 -3.41 -9.26 16.67
N GLN A 764 -4.25 -8.22 16.64
CA GLN A 764 -5.66 -8.29 16.99
C GLN A 764 -6.45 -7.63 15.86
N LYS A 765 -7.34 -8.40 15.23
CA LYS A 765 -8.31 -7.92 14.25
C LYS A 765 -9.71 -8.13 14.79
N ARG A 766 -10.51 -7.07 14.81
CA ARG A 766 -11.90 -7.07 15.31
C ARG A 766 -12.77 -6.46 14.23
N SER A 767 -13.85 -7.12 13.85
CA SER A 767 -14.72 -6.68 12.76
C SER A 767 -16.18 -6.80 13.15
N ASN A 768 -16.98 -5.78 12.83
CA ASN A 768 -18.43 -5.88 12.81
C ASN A 768 -18.89 -5.75 11.34
N TYR A 769 -19.58 -6.77 10.85
CA TYR A 769 -20.19 -6.78 9.53
C TYR A 769 -21.67 -6.43 9.66
N TYR A 770 -22.08 -5.31 9.07
CA TYR A 770 -23.47 -4.86 9.04
C TYR A 770 -24.05 -5.17 7.65
N ARG A 771 -25.25 -5.73 7.61
CA ARG A 771 -25.99 -6.01 6.39
C ARG A 771 -27.44 -5.61 6.51
N LEU A 772 -27.95 -4.88 5.51
CA LEU A 772 -29.36 -4.60 5.33
C LEU A 772 -29.80 -4.94 3.91
N THR A 773 -30.78 -5.82 3.75
CA THR A 773 -31.33 -6.16 2.42
C THR A 773 -32.78 -5.70 2.24
N SER A 774 -33.22 -5.51 0.99
CA SER A 774 -34.62 -5.17 0.65
C SER A 774 -35.66 -6.20 1.13
N ASP A 775 -35.26 -7.45 1.36
CA ASP A 775 -36.12 -8.50 1.94
C ASP A 775 -36.26 -8.42 3.47
N GLY A 776 -35.57 -7.50 4.14
CA GLY A 776 -35.65 -7.29 5.58
C GLY A 776 -34.58 -7.98 6.43
N GLN A 777 -33.46 -8.43 5.84
CA GLN A 777 -32.38 -9.01 6.63
C GLN A 777 -31.59 -7.89 7.29
N LYS A 778 -31.63 -7.79 8.61
CA LYS A 778 -30.90 -6.81 9.43
C LYS A 778 -29.92 -7.57 10.32
N ILE A 779 -28.68 -7.70 9.84
CA ILE A 779 -27.66 -8.57 10.44
C ILE A 779 -26.45 -7.74 10.86
N MET A 780 -26.06 -7.83 12.13
CA MET A 780 -24.77 -7.35 12.62
C MET A 780 -23.96 -8.55 13.14
N GLN A 781 -22.89 -8.91 12.44
CA GLN A 781 -22.06 -10.04 12.78
C GLN A 781 -20.66 -9.65 13.26
N PRO A 782 -20.30 -9.96 14.51
CA PRO A 782 -18.96 -9.76 15.02
C PRO A 782 -18.01 -10.85 14.54
N ASP A 783 -16.74 -10.50 14.38
CA ASP A 783 -15.64 -11.42 14.12
C ASP A 783 -14.39 -10.92 14.85
N THR A 784 -13.69 -11.83 15.51
CA THR A 784 -12.51 -11.50 16.32
C THR A 784 -11.42 -12.51 16.05
N LEU A 785 -10.21 -12.01 15.85
CA LEU A 785 -9.01 -12.80 15.63
C LEU A 785 -7.88 -12.17 16.43
N PHE A 786 -7.26 -12.97 17.30
CA PHE A 786 -6.02 -12.63 17.97
C PHE A 786 -4.96 -13.65 17.53
N GLY A 787 -3.86 -13.16 16.97
CA GLY A 787 -2.83 -13.97 16.33
C GLY A 787 -1.45 -13.74 16.94
N ILE A 788 -0.69 -14.82 17.10
CA ILE A 788 0.75 -14.79 17.37
C ILE A 788 1.44 -15.51 16.21
N LYS A 789 2.34 -14.81 15.53
CA LYS A 789 3.10 -15.33 14.41
C LYS A 789 4.59 -15.13 14.67
N ALA A 790 5.39 -16.18 14.69
CA ALA A 790 6.84 -16.08 14.81
C ALA A 790 7.51 -16.59 13.53
N ARG A 791 8.17 -15.69 12.78
CA ARG A 791 9.01 -16.05 11.63
C ARG A 791 10.45 -16.10 12.07
N VAL A 792 11.10 -17.24 11.89
CA VAL A 792 12.46 -17.49 12.39
C VAL A 792 13.30 -18.12 11.30
N GLU A 793 14.55 -17.69 11.20
CA GLU A 793 15.56 -18.26 10.31
C GLU A 793 16.78 -18.68 11.13
N VAL A 794 17.29 -19.87 10.84
CA VAL A 794 18.49 -20.45 11.43
C VAL A 794 19.54 -20.72 10.36
N GLU A 795 20.81 -20.71 10.75
CA GLU A 795 21.94 -21.11 9.91
C GLU A 795 22.78 -22.20 10.58
N CYS A 796 22.97 -23.32 9.87
CA CYS A 796 23.80 -24.44 10.29
C CYS A 796 24.72 -24.86 9.14
N GLY A 797 26.04 -24.76 9.33
CA GLY A 797 27.02 -25.25 8.35
C GLY A 797 26.92 -24.59 6.97
N GLY A 798 26.57 -23.30 6.91
CA GLY A 798 26.38 -22.54 5.66
C GLY A 798 25.05 -22.81 4.94
N ARG A 799 24.16 -23.62 5.52
CA ARG A 799 22.77 -23.78 5.06
C ARG A 799 21.85 -22.94 5.92
N THR A 800 20.80 -22.39 5.33
CA THR A 800 19.74 -21.67 6.04
C THR A 800 18.44 -22.43 5.99
N ALA A 801 17.68 -22.39 7.08
CA ALA A 801 16.32 -22.91 7.15
C ALA A 801 15.44 -21.88 7.86
N GLY A 802 14.24 -21.65 7.35
CA GLY A 802 13.28 -20.75 7.98
C GLY A 802 11.87 -21.28 7.85
N ASP A 803 11.04 -20.97 8.84
CA ASP A 803 9.65 -21.39 8.89
C ASP A 803 8.84 -20.39 9.74
N THR A 804 7.54 -20.63 9.89
CA THR A 804 6.62 -19.76 10.62
C THR A 804 5.74 -20.52 11.62
N TYR A 805 5.92 -20.22 12.90
CA TYR A 805 4.96 -20.58 13.95
C TYR A 805 3.72 -19.68 13.84
N THR A 806 2.52 -20.26 13.90
CA THR A 806 1.25 -19.51 13.89
C THR A 806 0.29 -20.06 14.94
N LEU A 807 -0.21 -19.17 15.80
CA LEU A 807 -1.27 -19.43 16.77
C LEU A 807 -2.38 -18.39 16.59
N ASN A 808 -3.59 -18.85 16.27
CA ASN A 808 -4.77 -18.00 16.11
C ASN A 808 -5.82 -18.40 17.15
N VAL A 809 -6.43 -17.41 17.80
CA VAL A 809 -7.53 -17.57 18.76
C VAL A 809 -8.56 -16.44 18.58
N GLY A 810 -9.71 -16.52 19.26
CA GLY A 810 -10.75 -15.49 19.18
C GLY A 810 -10.39 -14.19 19.93
N GLY A 811 -9.71 -14.32 21.07
CA GLY A 811 -9.22 -13.20 21.85
C GLY A 811 -8.12 -13.60 22.83
N MET A 812 -7.54 -12.62 23.53
CA MET A 812 -6.42 -12.86 24.46
C MET A 812 -6.76 -13.88 25.56
N GLY A 813 -8.02 -13.93 26.03
CA GLY A 813 -8.46 -14.89 27.05
C GLY A 813 -8.54 -16.35 26.56
N ASP A 814 -8.45 -16.59 25.26
CA ASP A 814 -8.40 -17.93 24.66
C ASP A 814 -6.96 -18.42 24.42
N LEU A 815 -5.93 -17.60 24.71
CA LEU A 815 -4.54 -18.00 24.55
C LEU A 815 -4.13 -19.03 25.62
N PRO A 816 -3.21 -19.96 25.27
CA PRO A 816 -2.41 -20.65 26.28
C PRO A 816 -1.65 -19.64 27.16
N THR A 817 -1.15 -20.09 28.30
CA THR A 817 -0.31 -19.25 29.16
C THR A 817 0.97 -18.83 28.42
N GLU A 818 1.52 -17.68 28.77
CA GLU A 818 2.74 -17.17 28.12
C GLU A 818 3.90 -18.18 28.20
N GLU A 819 4.05 -18.90 29.31
CA GLU A 819 5.10 -19.92 29.48
C GLU A 819 4.89 -21.16 28.60
N GLU A 820 3.63 -21.57 28.37
CA GLU A 820 3.33 -22.63 27.40
C GLU A 820 3.71 -22.19 25.98
N ILE A 821 3.39 -20.94 25.60
CA ILE A 821 3.76 -20.38 24.30
C ILE A 821 5.29 -20.34 24.17
N LYS A 822 6.03 -19.87 25.19
CA LYS A 822 7.50 -19.86 25.17
C LYS A 822 8.07 -21.27 25.00
N ALA A 823 7.52 -22.28 25.68
CA ALA A 823 7.94 -23.67 25.53
C ALA A 823 7.70 -24.20 24.10
N GLU A 824 6.59 -23.81 23.48
CA GLU A 824 6.32 -24.11 22.07
C GLU A 824 7.31 -23.43 21.12
N LEU A 825 7.65 -22.16 21.37
CA LEU A 825 8.64 -21.42 20.56
C LEU A 825 10.05 -22.01 20.67
N ARG A 826 10.43 -22.54 21.85
CA ARG A 826 11.68 -23.31 22.02
C ARG A 826 11.67 -24.59 21.19
N THR A 827 10.58 -25.35 21.26
CA THR A 827 10.39 -26.57 20.46
C THR A 827 10.47 -26.25 18.95
N PHE A 828 9.90 -25.12 18.54
CA PHE A 828 9.96 -24.64 17.17
C PHE A 828 11.39 -24.27 16.73
N ALA A 829 12.14 -23.56 17.57
CA ALA A 829 13.54 -23.25 17.28
C ALA A 829 14.41 -24.52 17.16
N GLU A 830 14.19 -25.52 18.02
CA GLU A 830 14.86 -26.82 17.96
C GLU A 830 14.49 -27.61 16.71
N HIS A 831 13.22 -27.57 16.29
CA HIS A 831 12.80 -28.15 15.01
C HIS A 831 13.53 -27.48 13.84
N LEU A 832 13.64 -26.15 13.81
CA LEU A 832 14.37 -25.43 12.77
C LEU A 832 15.85 -25.83 12.72
N CYS A 833 16.51 -25.94 13.87
CA CYS A 833 17.90 -26.39 13.93
C CYS A 833 18.06 -27.81 13.35
N ARG A 834 17.14 -28.72 13.67
CA ARG A 834 17.10 -30.08 13.11
C ARG A 834 16.84 -30.07 11.60
N LYS A 835 15.89 -29.26 11.12
CA LYS A 835 15.55 -29.08 9.70
C LYS A 835 16.74 -28.53 8.91
N CYS A 836 17.48 -27.58 9.48
CA CYS A 836 18.66 -26.99 8.86
C CYS A 836 19.81 -28.01 8.67
N GLY A 837 19.93 -28.97 9.59
CA GLY A 837 20.91 -30.06 9.51
C GLY A 837 20.40 -31.34 8.81
N ALA A 838 19.15 -31.36 8.34
CA ALA A 838 18.56 -32.55 7.73
C ALA A 838 19.08 -32.79 6.30
N ASP A 839 19.05 -34.05 5.89
CA ASP A 839 19.44 -34.43 4.54
C ASP A 839 18.35 -34.04 3.53
N SER A 840 18.75 -33.61 2.34
CA SER A 840 17.82 -33.41 1.24
C SER A 840 17.34 -34.76 0.69
N MET A 841 16.12 -34.81 0.17
CA MET A 841 15.73 -35.86 -0.76
C MET A 841 16.71 -35.90 -1.94
N VAL A 842 17.15 -37.11 -2.30
CA VAL A 842 18.12 -37.33 -3.38
C VAL A 842 17.46 -37.89 -4.65
N GLU A 843 16.21 -38.34 -4.56
CA GLU A 843 15.45 -38.92 -5.65
C GLU A 843 13.96 -38.57 -5.54
N ASN A 844 13.26 -38.54 -6.68
CA ASN A 844 11.80 -38.39 -6.68
C ASN A 844 11.17 -39.66 -6.13
N TYR A 845 10.14 -39.51 -5.31
CA TYR A 845 9.42 -40.61 -4.71
C TYR A 845 8.03 -40.74 -5.32
N ARG A 846 7.62 -41.96 -5.64
CA ARG A 846 6.25 -42.29 -6.01
C ARG A 846 5.80 -43.50 -5.22
N GLY A 847 4.88 -43.31 -4.28
CA GLY A 847 4.49 -44.38 -3.36
C GLY A 847 3.49 -43.93 -2.29
N PRO A 848 3.23 -44.76 -1.27
CA PRO A 848 2.30 -44.42 -0.20
C PRO A 848 2.85 -43.31 0.70
N VAL A 849 1.97 -42.38 1.09
CA VAL A 849 2.31 -41.28 2.02
C VAL A 849 1.21 -41.16 3.07
N LEU A 850 1.63 -41.04 4.33
CA LEU A 850 0.72 -40.81 5.45
C LEU A 850 0.71 -39.32 5.80
N TYR A 851 -0.46 -38.69 5.72
CA TYR A 851 -0.67 -37.32 6.16
C TYR A 851 -1.24 -37.32 7.57
N VAL A 852 -0.71 -36.48 8.46
CA VAL A 852 -1.03 -36.47 9.90
C VAL A 852 -1.25 -35.04 10.40
N ASP A 853 -2.15 -34.89 11.38
CA ASP A 853 -2.49 -33.63 12.06
C ASP A 853 -3.02 -32.58 11.06
N ASP A 854 -2.49 -31.35 11.07
CA ASP A 854 -3.02 -30.25 10.27
C ASP A 854 -2.91 -30.52 8.75
N GLU A 855 -1.93 -31.32 8.29
CA GLU A 855 -1.84 -31.71 6.87
C GLU A 855 -2.95 -32.70 6.47
N ALA A 856 -3.44 -33.54 7.38
CA ALA A 856 -4.60 -34.39 7.10
C ALA A 856 -5.88 -33.54 6.95
N VAL A 857 -6.04 -32.51 7.79
CA VAL A 857 -7.16 -31.55 7.69
C VAL A 857 -7.09 -30.77 6.38
N ASN A 858 -5.90 -30.28 6.01
CA ASN A 858 -5.70 -29.47 4.82
C ASN A 858 -6.07 -30.20 3.52
N LEU A 859 -5.81 -31.51 3.43
CA LEU A 859 -6.25 -32.33 2.30
C LEU A 859 -7.76 -32.24 2.08
N PHE A 860 -8.54 -32.36 3.16
CA PHE A 860 -9.99 -32.26 3.10
C PHE A 860 -10.45 -30.82 2.86
N ARG A 861 -9.85 -29.83 3.54
CA ARG A 861 -10.24 -28.42 3.40
C ARG A 861 -10.14 -27.93 1.96
N LEU A 862 -9.03 -28.26 1.29
CA LEU A 862 -8.77 -27.87 -0.10
C LEU A 862 -9.75 -28.54 -1.06
N SER A 863 -9.91 -29.86 -0.99
CA SER A 863 -10.80 -30.61 -1.88
C SER A 863 -12.29 -30.27 -1.69
N LEU A 864 -12.71 -29.99 -0.47
CA LEU A 864 -14.10 -29.60 -0.19
C LEU A 864 -14.42 -28.23 -0.78
N SER A 865 -13.45 -27.31 -0.77
CA SER A 865 -13.61 -26.00 -1.38
C SER A 865 -13.86 -26.08 -2.88
N SER A 866 -13.20 -27.00 -3.60
CA SER A 866 -13.42 -27.21 -5.04
C SER A 866 -14.70 -27.99 -5.34
N ASN A 867 -15.00 -29.05 -4.57
CA ASN A 867 -16.09 -29.98 -4.88
C ASN A 867 -17.47 -29.49 -4.40
N MET A 868 -17.57 -28.88 -3.22
CA MET A 868 -18.87 -28.51 -2.63
C MET A 868 -19.37 -27.15 -3.14
N LEU A 869 -18.46 -26.23 -3.47
CA LEU A 869 -18.81 -24.86 -3.85
C LEU A 869 -18.91 -24.65 -5.38
N PHE A 870 -18.16 -25.39 -6.22
CA PHE A 870 -17.98 -25.03 -7.65
C PHE A 870 -18.43 -26.06 -8.73
N GLY A 871 -19.17 -27.12 -8.40
CA GLY A 871 -19.69 -28.11 -9.38
C GLY A 871 -20.96 -27.71 -10.18
N THR A 872 -21.53 -28.63 -10.97
CA THR A 872 -22.79 -28.49 -11.73
C THR A 872 -23.89 -29.46 -11.22
N TYR A 873 -25.13 -29.40 -11.73
CA TYR A 873 -26.19 -30.38 -11.39
C TYR A 873 -25.81 -31.82 -11.78
N ALA A 874 -24.96 -32.00 -12.80
CA ALA A 874 -24.49 -33.30 -13.24
C ALA A 874 -23.55 -33.99 -12.23
N ASP A 875 -23.04 -33.26 -11.23
CA ASP A 875 -22.16 -33.82 -10.21
C ASP A 875 -22.93 -34.48 -9.03
N ILE A 876 -24.25 -34.30 -8.93
CA ILE A 876 -25.07 -34.98 -7.91
C ILE A 876 -25.08 -36.50 -8.19
N ASP A 877 -24.99 -37.28 -7.11
CA ASP A 877 -24.78 -38.73 -7.10
C ASP A 877 -23.46 -39.22 -7.72
N SER A 878 -22.62 -38.31 -8.22
CA SER A 878 -21.27 -38.66 -8.67
C SER A 878 -20.36 -38.97 -7.49
N GLU A 879 -19.45 -39.92 -7.70
CA GLU A 879 -18.42 -40.25 -6.73
C GLU A 879 -17.37 -39.11 -6.70
N VAL A 880 -17.26 -38.48 -5.53
CA VAL A 880 -16.34 -37.34 -5.28
C VAL A 880 -15.30 -37.68 -4.22
N TYR A 881 -15.57 -38.72 -3.42
CA TYR A 881 -14.75 -39.24 -2.33
C TYR A 881 -14.77 -40.78 -2.37
N PRO A 882 -13.79 -41.46 -1.75
CA PRO A 882 -13.87 -42.89 -1.52
C PRO A 882 -15.15 -43.29 -0.78
N SER A 883 -15.73 -44.44 -1.14
CA SER A 883 -17.03 -44.90 -0.64
C SER A 883 -17.14 -45.11 0.87
N PHE A 884 -16.02 -45.20 1.58
CA PHE A 884 -15.95 -45.34 3.04
C PHE A 884 -15.86 -43.99 3.78
N LEU A 885 -15.97 -42.87 3.07
CA LEU A 885 -15.96 -41.52 3.64
C LEU A 885 -17.29 -40.82 3.41
N SER A 886 -17.79 -40.18 4.46
CA SER A 886 -18.98 -39.33 4.44
C SER A 886 -18.64 -37.95 4.99
N VAL A 887 -19.31 -36.91 4.51
CA VAL A 887 -19.07 -35.52 4.93
C VAL A 887 -20.40 -34.86 5.29
N SER A 888 -20.47 -34.31 6.50
CA SER A 888 -21.69 -33.72 7.05
C SER A 888 -21.45 -32.29 7.52
N GLN A 889 -22.44 -31.43 7.32
CA GLN A 889 -22.50 -30.12 7.96
C GLN A 889 -23.14 -30.24 9.34
N ILE A 890 -22.53 -29.58 10.32
CA ILE A 890 -23.05 -29.48 11.68
C ILE A 890 -23.85 -28.18 11.80
N GLY A 891 -25.13 -28.29 12.18
CA GLY A 891 -26.05 -27.16 12.24
C GLY A 891 -26.27 -26.53 13.61
N GLU A 892 -26.23 -27.32 14.69
CA GLU A 892 -26.69 -26.86 16.02
C GLU A 892 -25.68 -27.08 17.16
N ASP A 893 -24.69 -27.96 16.98
CA ASP A 893 -23.76 -28.32 18.05
C ASP A 893 -22.66 -27.27 18.20
N THR A 894 -22.55 -26.67 19.40
CA THR A 894 -21.48 -25.73 19.75
C THR A 894 -20.26 -26.41 20.38
N GLU A 895 -20.36 -27.73 20.59
CA GLU A 895 -19.34 -28.56 21.23
C GLU A 895 -19.21 -29.91 20.51
N TYR A 896 -18.02 -30.49 20.52
CA TYR A 896 -17.71 -31.79 19.96
C TYR A 896 -16.77 -32.55 20.88
N ASN A 897 -17.17 -33.74 21.36
CA ASN A 897 -16.43 -34.55 22.33
C ASN A 897 -15.97 -33.75 23.58
N GLY A 898 -16.83 -32.86 24.09
CA GLY A 898 -16.53 -31.99 25.24
C GLY A 898 -15.60 -30.80 24.92
N MET A 899 -15.19 -30.63 23.66
CA MET A 899 -14.43 -29.47 23.20
C MET A 899 -15.37 -28.44 22.57
N LYS A 900 -15.28 -27.18 22.99
CA LYS A 900 -16.03 -26.09 22.36
C LYS A 900 -15.56 -25.89 20.91
N LEU A 901 -16.50 -25.83 19.97
CA LEU A 901 -16.24 -25.48 18.58
C LEU A 901 -15.95 -23.98 18.46
N LYS A 902 -14.69 -23.61 18.71
CA LYS A 902 -14.24 -22.22 18.65
C LYS A 902 -14.41 -21.68 17.22
N GLY A 903 -15.09 -20.55 17.12
CA GLY A 903 -15.51 -19.97 15.83
C GLY A 903 -16.97 -20.22 15.45
N PHE A 904 -17.75 -20.97 16.27
CA PHE A 904 -19.16 -21.28 16.03
C PHE A 904 -20.06 -20.01 15.99
N ARG A 905 -21.00 -19.95 15.04
CA ARG A 905 -21.88 -18.85 14.66
C ARG A 905 -23.30 -19.40 14.64
N GLN A 906 -24.23 -18.64 15.20
CA GLN A 906 -25.61 -19.10 15.33
C GLN A 906 -26.40 -18.97 14.03
N VAL A 907 -26.04 -18.00 13.21
CA VAL A 907 -26.65 -17.72 11.91
C VAL A 907 -25.58 -17.36 10.89
N ASP A 908 -25.90 -17.56 9.62
CA ASP A 908 -25.11 -17.16 8.48
C ASP A 908 -25.34 -15.67 8.12
N ALA A 909 -24.68 -15.18 7.07
CA ALA A 909 -24.77 -13.79 6.62
C ALA A 909 -26.15 -13.40 6.05
N ASP A 910 -27.05 -14.35 5.80
CA ASP A 910 -28.46 -14.11 5.44
C ASP A 910 -29.42 -14.25 6.64
N GLY A 911 -28.87 -14.46 7.85
CA GLY A 911 -29.63 -14.67 9.08
C GLY A 911 -30.24 -16.06 9.21
N GLN A 912 -29.81 -17.02 8.37
CA GLN A 912 -30.31 -18.39 8.38
C GLN A 912 -29.49 -19.25 9.34
N ARG A 913 -30.15 -20.21 10.02
CA ARG A 913 -29.43 -21.22 10.79
C ARG A 913 -28.74 -22.21 9.85
N HIS A 914 -27.59 -22.72 10.27
CA HIS A 914 -26.90 -23.78 9.56
C HIS A 914 -27.76 -25.05 9.58
N ALA A 915 -28.02 -25.64 8.42
CA ALA A 915 -28.73 -26.91 8.33
C ALA A 915 -27.81 -28.07 8.73
N SER A 916 -28.30 -29.01 9.53
CA SER A 916 -27.64 -30.29 9.77
C SER A 916 -27.95 -31.24 8.61
N LEU A 917 -26.96 -31.51 7.74
CA LEU A 917 -27.17 -32.37 6.57
C LEU A 917 -25.90 -33.14 6.16
N THR A 918 -26.10 -34.34 5.61
CA THR A 918 -25.04 -35.15 5.01
C THR A 918 -24.79 -34.68 3.59
N VAL A 919 -23.71 -33.95 3.36
CA VAL A 919 -23.38 -33.37 2.04
C VAL A 919 -22.84 -34.44 1.10
N ILE A 920 -22.00 -35.34 1.62
CA ILE A 920 -21.45 -36.50 0.90
C ILE A 920 -21.79 -37.75 1.71
N GLU A 921 -22.46 -38.70 1.06
CA GLU A 921 -22.84 -39.98 1.68
C GLU A 921 -22.12 -41.11 0.94
N ASN A 922 -21.31 -41.88 1.67
CA ASN A 922 -20.57 -43.03 1.15
C ASN A 922 -19.83 -42.70 -0.16
N GLY A 923 -19.08 -41.60 -0.14
CA GLY A 923 -18.29 -41.11 -1.28
C GLY A 923 -19.06 -40.34 -2.36
N LYS A 924 -20.40 -40.32 -2.33
CA LYS A 924 -21.24 -39.69 -3.37
C LYS A 924 -21.77 -38.34 -2.92
N LEU A 925 -21.70 -37.34 -3.80
CA LEU A 925 -22.25 -36.00 -3.53
C LEU A 925 -23.78 -36.04 -3.53
N LYS A 926 -24.41 -35.75 -2.40
CA LYS A 926 -25.88 -35.75 -2.25
C LYS A 926 -26.48 -34.36 -2.29
N HIS A 927 -25.83 -33.43 -1.61
CA HIS A 927 -26.27 -32.05 -1.50
C HIS A 927 -25.12 -31.11 -1.77
N ARG A 928 -25.41 -29.89 -2.21
CA ARG A 928 -24.42 -28.80 -2.23
C ARG A 928 -24.80 -27.75 -1.21
N LEU A 929 -23.81 -27.11 -0.62
CA LEU A 929 -24.08 -26.00 0.27
C LEU A 929 -24.60 -24.82 -0.55
N SER A 930 -25.61 -24.13 -0.01
CA SER A 930 -26.32 -23.03 -0.66
C SER A 930 -26.60 -21.90 0.33
N GLY A 931 -26.50 -20.67 -0.17
CA GLY A 931 -26.96 -19.47 0.52
C GLY A 931 -28.28 -19.00 -0.08
N ARG A 932 -28.34 -17.71 -0.42
CA ARG A 932 -29.46 -17.10 -1.15
C ARG A 932 -29.62 -17.59 -2.59
N PHE A 933 -28.54 -18.00 -3.25
CA PHE A 933 -28.60 -18.52 -4.62
C PHE A 933 -28.79 -20.04 -4.61
N SER A 934 -29.64 -20.53 -5.52
CA SER A 934 -29.91 -21.95 -5.64
C SER A 934 -28.68 -22.74 -6.05
N ALA A 935 -28.53 -23.92 -5.46
CA ALA A 935 -27.49 -24.88 -5.81
C ALA A 935 -28.09 -26.26 -6.08
N ALA A 936 -27.40 -27.06 -6.90
CA ALA A 936 -27.84 -28.40 -7.22
C ALA A 936 -28.00 -29.29 -5.98
N GLY A 937 -29.08 -30.07 -5.92
CA GLY A 937 -29.38 -30.95 -4.79
C GLY A 937 -29.87 -30.25 -3.52
N SER A 938 -29.98 -28.92 -3.51
CA SER A 938 -30.39 -28.14 -2.33
C SER A 938 -31.42 -27.07 -2.70
N PRO A 939 -32.72 -27.42 -2.75
CA PRO A 939 -33.79 -26.50 -3.14
C PRO A 939 -34.02 -25.38 -2.11
N GLU A 940 -33.69 -25.62 -0.84
CA GLU A 940 -33.72 -24.64 0.24
C GLU A 940 -32.31 -24.14 0.59
N SER A 941 -32.22 -23.04 1.36
CA SER A 941 -30.93 -22.55 1.86
C SER A 941 -30.39 -23.53 2.90
N THR A 942 -29.09 -23.83 2.84
CA THR A 942 -28.43 -24.66 3.88
C THR A 942 -27.80 -23.81 4.99
N GLY A 943 -27.98 -22.48 4.95
CA GLY A 943 -27.40 -21.54 5.90
C GLY A 943 -25.90 -21.40 5.73
N ASN A 944 -25.41 -21.14 4.53
CA ASN A 944 -23.96 -21.12 4.24
C ASN A 944 -23.46 -19.80 3.67
N SER A 945 -24.23 -18.71 3.77
CA SER A 945 -23.78 -17.39 3.37
C SER A 945 -22.74 -16.87 4.36
N VAL A 946 -21.56 -16.47 3.87
CA VAL A 946 -20.47 -15.96 4.68
C VAL A 946 -20.00 -14.60 4.18
N PHE A 947 -19.70 -13.70 5.10
CA PHE A 947 -18.91 -12.51 4.80
C PHE A 947 -17.49 -12.94 4.48
N VAL A 948 -17.00 -12.58 3.31
CA VAL A 948 -15.64 -12.86 2.86
C VAL A 948 -15.00 -11.60 2.34
N ARG A 949 -13.69 -11.48 2.53
CA ARG A 949 -12.89 -10.41 1.95
C ARG A 949 -12.07 -10.97 0.78
N ILE A 950 -12.38 -10.55 -0.45
CA ILE A 950 -11.68 -10.98 -1.67
C ILE A 950 -11.08 -9.74 -2.33
N GLY A 951 -9.76 -9.71 -2.53
CA GLY A 951 -9.09 -8.51 -3.06
C GLY A 951 -9.25 -7.26 -2.17
N GLY A 952 -9.51 -7.46 -0.87
CA GLY A 952 -9.84 -6.39 0.07
C GLY A 952 -11.34 -6.09 0.19
N GLU A 953 -12.19 -6.58 -0.72
CA GLU A 953 -13.60 -6.20 -0.74
C GLU A 953 -14.46 -7.17 0.07
N ILE A 954 -15.31 -6.63 0.96
CA ILE A 954 -16.36 -7.42 1.61
C ILE A 954 -17.43 -7.89 0.61
N ARG A 955 -17.74 -9.18 0.64
CA ARG A 955 -18.81 -9.80 -0.14
C ARG A 955 -19.54 -10.83 0.68
N VAL A 956 -20.75 -11.14 0.27
CA VAL A 956 -21.47 -12.33 0.76
C VAL A 956 -21.43 -13.39 -0.32
N ARG A 957 -20.98 -14.60 0.03
CA ARG A 957 -21.02 -15.77 -0.85
C ARG A 957 -21.28 -17.04 -0.04
N THR A 958 -21.60 -18.13 -0.72
CA THR A 958 -21.64 -19.45 -0.08
C THR A 958 -20.23 -19.89 0.34
N GLY A 959 -20.09 -20.38 1.58
CA GLY A 959 -18.83 -20.88 2.13
C GLY A 959 -19.01 -22.10 3.03
N LEU A 960 -17.88 -22.73 3.37
CA LEU A 960 -17.83 -23.83 4.33
C LEU A 960 -17.88 -23.28 5.74
N TYR A 961 -18.61 -23.97 6.61
CA TYR A 961 -18.80 -23.55 7.99
C TYR A 961 -18.30 -24.59 8.99
N ALA A 962 -19.18 -25.36 9.65
CA ALA A 962 -18.79 -26.46 10.51
C ALA A 962 -18.94 -27.79 9.75
N ILE A 963 -17.83 -28.35 9.30
CA ILE A 963 -17.81 -29.57 8.48
C ILE A 963 -17.16 -30.70 9.26
N ARG A 964 -17.81 -31.87 9.25
CA ARG A 964 -17.27 -33.11 9.76
C ARG A 964 -17.05 -34.11 8.64
N VAL A 965 -15.85 -34.66 8.55
CA VAL A 965 -15.50 -35.79 7.71
C VAL A 965 -15.49 -37.05 8.58
N GLN A 966 -16.27 -38.05 8.20
CA GLN A 966 -16.40 -39.31 8.91
C GLN A 966 -15.95 -40.46 8.03
N SER A 967 -15.45 -41.52 8.65
CA SER A 967 -15.06 -42.73 7.96
C SER A 967 -15.70 -43.96 8.59
N ASP A 968 -16.25 -44.82 7.74
CA ASP A 968 -16.87 -46.08 8.15
C ASP A 968 -15.82 -47.21 8.28
N LYS A 969 -14.60 -46.93 7.82
CA LYS A 969 -13.45 -47.84 7.78
C LYS A 969 -12.23 -47.16 8.41
N THR A 970 -12.26 -47.05 9.73
CA THR A 970 -11.15 -46.48 10.51
C THR A 970 -10.29 -47.56 11.16
N VAL A 971 -9.05 -47.17 11.47
CA VAL A 971 -8.15 -47.96 12.31
C VAL A 971 -7.38 -47.02 13.25
N PRO A 972 -6.95 -47.47 14.44
CA PRO A 972 -6.13 -46.64 15.32
C PRO A 972 -4.88 -46.14 14.61
N LEU A 973 -4.40 -44.94 14.93
CA LEU A 973 -3.25 -44.29 14.28
C LEU A 973 -2.04 -45.21 14.20
N ARG A 974 -1.72 -45.92 15.30
CA ARG A 974 -0.62 -46.91 15.33
C ARG A 974 -0.73 -48.02 14.29
N LYS A 975 -1.96 -48.40 13.92
CA LYS A 975 -2.23 -49.42 12.90
C LYS A 975 -2.13 -48.84 11.49
N LEU A 976 -2.45 -47.55 11.28
CA LEU A 976 -2.16 -46.86 10.00
C LEU A 976 -0.67 -46.82 9.70
N TYR A 977 0.17 -46.52 10.70
CA TYR A 977 1.63 -46.55 10.53
C TYR A 977 2.11 -47.93 10.01
N ARG A 978 1.59 -49.03 10.57
CA ARG A 978 1.91 -50.38 10.08
C ARG A 978 1.40 -50.62 8.66
N LYS A 979 0.24 -50.06 8.30
CA LYS A 979 -0.31 -50.15 6.94
C LYS A 979 0.52 -49.36 5.93
N LEU A 980 1.05 -48.20 6.29
CA LEU A 980 2.00 -47.43 5.47
C LEU A 980 3.22 -48.30 5.13
N LEU A 981 3.87 -48.87 6.15
CA LEU A 981 5.06 -49.71 5.96
C LEU A 981 4.75 -50.96 5.14
N LYS A 982 3.58 -51.58 5.38
CA LYS A 982 3.12 -52.71 4.58
C LYS A 982 2.92 -52.32 3.12
N SER A 983 2.25 -51.19 2.85
CA SER A 983 1.99 -50.75 1.48
C SER A 983 3.28 -50.42 0.73
N ALA A 984 4.23 -49.77 1.40
CA ALA A 984 5.54 -49.47 0.82
C ALA A 984 6.32 -50.76 0.51
N LYS A 985 6.30 -51.73 1.43
CA LYS A 985 6.88 -53.06 1.19
C LYS A 985 6.22 -53.79 0.01
N ASP A 986 4.89 -53.77 -0.06
CA ASP A 986 4.13 -54.41 -1.14
C ASP A 986 4.41 -53.72 -2.50
N ALA A 987 4.73 -52.42 -2.50
CA ALA A 987 5.17 -51.65 -3.66
C ALA A 987 6.66 -51.83 -4.01
N GLY A 988 7.41 -52.63 -3.25
CA GLY A 988 8.84 -52.86 -3.49
C GLY A 988 9.75 -51.69 -3.07
N LEU A 989 9.27 -50.80 -2.21
CA LEU A 989 10.00 -49.63 -1.73
C LEU A 989 10.75 -49.96 -0.43
N ASP A 990 11.97 -49.43 -0.29
CA ASP A 990 12.79 -49.55 0.92
C ASP A 990 12.44 -48.50 1.99
N HIS A 991 11.72 -47.45 1.60
CA HIS A 991 11.25 -46.39 2.48
C HIS A 991 9.85 -45.87 2.09
N ALA A 992 9.21 -45.18 3.02
CA ALA A 992 7.96 -44.45 2.83
C ALA A 992 8.06 -43.04 3.42
N TYR A 993 7.06 -42.20 3.19
CA TYR A 993 7.04 -40.85 3.76
C TYR A 993 5.82 -40.59 4.65
N ILE A 994 6.05 -39.80 5.70
CA ILE A 994 5.02 -39.16 6.50
C ILE A 994 5.14 -37.67 6.32
N VAL A 995 4.00 -37.04 6.05
CA VAL A 995 3.84 -35.59 6.00
C VAL A 995 3.05 -35.18 7.23
N ARG A 996 3.70 -34.44 8.12
CA ARG A 996 3.14 -34.01 9.40
C ARG A 996 3.33 -32.51 9.53
N SER A 997 2.33 -31.84 10.09
CA SER A 997 2.50 -30.46 10.50
C SER A 997 1.83 -30.20 11.84
N SER A 998 2.48 -29.37 12.62
CA SER A 998 1.91 -28.74 13.80
C SER A 998 2.42 -27.30 13.89
N ARG A 999 1.86 -26.48 14.77
CA ARG A 999 2.36 -25.12 14.97
C ARG A 999 3.85 -25.04 15.35
N THR A 1000 4.41 -26.04 16.04
CA THR A 1000 5.83 -26.09 16.42
C THR A 1000 6.73 -26.81 15.41
N ALA A 1001 6.13 -27.45 14.40
CA ALA A 1001 6.84 -28.10 13.31
C ALA A 1001 5.96 -28.03 12.04
N PRO A 1002 5.89 -26.87 11.37
CA PRO A 1002 4.85 -26.58 10.37
C PRO A 1002 4.96 -27.40 9.09
N ASP A 1003 6.13 -27.98 8.81
CA ASP A 1003 6.41 -28.67 7.56
C ASP A 1003 7.46 -29.77 7.81
N GLU A 1004 7.00 -30.90 8.39
CA GLU A 1004 7.81 -32.10 8.63
C GLU A 1004 7.59 -33.14 7.52
N LEU A 1005 8.66 -33.38 6.76
CA LEU A 1005 8.77 -34.52 5.86
C LEU A 1005 9.67 -35.58 6.51
N LEU A 1006 9.09 -36.71 6.87
CA LEU A 1006 9.78 -37.79 7.57
C LEU A 1006 9.94 -38.99 6.62
N ARG A 1007 11.19 -39.36 6.31
CA ARG A 1007 11.53 -40.61 5.63
C ARG A 1007 11.47 -41.75 6.66
N VAL A 1008 10.68 -42.76 6.39
CA VAL A 1008 10.49 -43.93 7.27
C VAL A 1008 11.08 -45.16 6.61
N ASP A 1009 12.04 -45.79 7.27
CA ASP A 1009 12.62 -47.06 6.81
C ASP A 1009 11.58 -48.19 6.89
N VAL A 1010 11.33 -48.90 5.78
CA VAL A 1010 10.30 -49.95 5.72
C VAL A 1010 10.66 -51.17 6.57
N SER A 1011 11.95 -51.46 6.74
CA SER A 1011 12.44 -52.63 7.46
C SER A 1011 12.50 -52.39 8.98
N THR A 1012 12.88 -51.19 9.42
CA THR A 1012 13.07 -50.87 10.84
C THR A 1012 11.98 -49.97 11.42
N GLY A 1013 11.18 -49.31 10.58
CA GLY A 1013 10.17 -48.33 11.00
C GLY A 1013 10.77 -47.05 11.60
N LYS A 1014 12.06 -46.77 11.37
CA LYS A 1014 12.73 -45.60 11.95
C LYS A 1014 12.42 -44.36 11.11
N GLU A 1015 11.98 -43.30 11.79
CA GLU A 1015 11.71 -41.99 11.18
C GLU A 1015 13.00 -41.15 11.13
N LYS A 1016 13.24 -40.49 10.00
CA LYS A 1016 14.32 -39.52 9.81
C LYS A 1016 13.77 -38.28 9.12
N LEU A 1017 14.00 -37.11 9.70
CA LEU A 1017 13.65 -35.83 9.08
C LEU A 1017 14.49 -35.61 7.82
N VAL A 1018 13.84 -35.21 6.74
CA VAL A 1018 14.48 -34.84 5.46
C VAL A 1018 13.88 -33.54 4.92
N VAL A 1019 14.58 -32.90 3.99
CA VAL A 1019 14.10 -31.71 3.28
C VAL A 1019 13.77 -32.08 1.84
N GLY A 1020 12.54 -31.82 1.40
CA GLY A 1020 12.08 -32.11 0.04
C GLY A 1020 10.86 -31.27 -0.33
N ASN A 1021 10.48 -31.27 -1.61
CA ASN A 1021 9.29 -30.54 -2.05
C ASN A 1021 8.08 -31.48 -2.07
N ILE A 1022 7.04 -31.12 -1.32
CA ILE A 1022 5.77 -31.85 -1.27
C ILE A 1022 4.82 -31.22 -2.29
N VAL A 1023 4.52 -31.93 -3.37
CA VAL A 1023 3.44 -31.52 -4.27
C VAL A 1023 2.13 -31.75 -3.52
N LYS A 1024 1.57 -30.67 -2.95
CA LYS A 1024 0.33 -30.76 -2.19
C LYS A 1024 -0.79 -31.30 -3.09
N PRO A 1025 -1.50 -32.37 -2.69
CA PRO A 1025 -2.53 -32.95 -3.54
C PRO A 1025 -3.79 -32.06 -3.59
N ASP A 1026 -3.83 -31.08 -4.50
CA ASP A 1026 -4.87 -30.03 -4.52
C ASP A 1026 -6.01 -30.30 -5.53
N SER A 1027 -6.44 -31.56 -5.69
CA SER A 1027 -7.48 -31.91 -6.68
C SER A 1027 -8.44 -32.99 -6.23
N ARG A 1028 -9.64 -33.03 -6.84
CA ARG A 1028 -10.62 -34.12 -6.74
C ARG A 1028 -9.98 -35.50 -6.95
N ARG A 1029 -8.94 -35.60 -7.79
CA ARG A 1029 -8.21 -36.85 -8.06
C ARG A 1029 -7.36 -37.33 -6.87
N ALA A 1030 -6.85 -36.41 -6.06
CA ALA A 1030 -6.00 -36.75 -4.92
C ALA A 1030 -6.76 -37.40 -3.77
N VAL A 1031 -7.95 -36.88 -3.45
CA VAL A 1031 -8.81 -37.43 -2.38
C VAL A 1031 -9.27 -38.85 -2.71
N MET A 1032 -9.49 -39.17 -3.99
CA MET A 1032 -9.80 -40.53 -4.42
C MET A 1032 -8.67 -41.54 -4.15
N LYS A 1033 -7.45 -41.07 -3.90
CA LYS A 1033 -6.31 -41.93 -3.52
C LYS A 1033 -6.27 -42.28 -2.03
N ILE A 1034 -7.17 -41.70 -1.20
CA ILE A 1034 -7.25 -42.03 0.22
C ILE A 1034 -7.75 -43.48 0.36
N LYS A 1035 -6.96 -44.31 1.02
CA LYS A 1035 -7.24 -45.75 1.18
C LYS A 1035 -7.72 -46.16 2.57
N ASP A 1036 -7.24 -45.44 3.58
CA ASP A 1036 -7.56 -45.67 4.98
C ASP A 1036 -7.44 -44.36 5.78
N ALA A 1037 -8.24 -44.22 6.84
CA ALA A 1037 -8.26 -43.08 7.74
C ALA A 1037 -8.17 -43.50 9.21
N SER A 1038 -7.77 -42.59 10.09
CA SER A 1038 -7.62 -42.87 11.52
C SER A 1038 -8.96 -42.88 12.24
N GLU A 1039 -9.04 -43.62 13.34
CA GLU A 1039 -10.18 -43.55 14.27
C GLU A 1039 -10.15 -42.26 15.10
N GLU A 1040 -8.95 -41.81 15.46
CA GLU A 1040 -8.74 -40.54 16.14
C GLU A 1040 -9.14 -39.39 15.22
N GLU A 1041 -9.95 -38.46 15.73
CA GLU A 1041 -10.32 -37.22 15.05
C GLU A 1041 -9.55 -36.03 15.63
N ILE A 1042 -9.40 -34.99 14.81
CA ILE A 1042 -8.86 -33.70 15.19
C ILE A 1042 -9.89 -32.61 14.91
N VAL A 1043 -10.01 -31.65 15.84
CA VAL A 1043 -10.86 -30.46 15.68
C VAL A 1043 -9.96 -29.30 15.30
N HIS A 1044 -10.14 -28.79 14.09
CA HIS A 1044 -9.47 -27.59 13.61
C HIS A 1044 -10.43 -26.38 13.75
N PRO A 1045 -10.06 -25.36 14.55
CA PRO A 1045 -10.95 -24.25 14.85
C PRO A 1045 -11.11 -23.28 13.66
N GLY A 1046 -12.26 -22.61 13.58
CA GLY A 1046 -12.58 -21.66 12.51
C GLY A 1046 -12.43 -20.20 12.97
N TYR A 1047 -11.22 -19.66 13.00
CA TYR A 1047 -10.98 -18.25 13.34
C TYR A 1047 -10.89 -17.36 12.10
N GLY A 1048 -11.21 -16.06 12.24
CA GLY A 1048 -11.01 -15.04 11.20
C GLY A 1048 -11.78 -15.30 9.89
N GLY A 1049 -12.98 -15.87 9.98
CA GLY A 1049 -13.80 -16.23 8.81
C GLY A 1049 -13.49 -17.60 8.19
N GLY A 1050 -12.59 -18.38 8.78
CA GLY A 1050 -12.40 -19.80 8.44
C GLY A 1050 -13.53 -20.69 8.98
N GLY A 1051 -13.82 -21.79 8.29
CA GLY A 1051 -14.73 -22.83 8.78
C GLY A 1051 -14.08 -23.72 9.86
N ILE A 1052 -14.89 -24.32 10.71
CA ILE A 1052 -14.50 -25.36 11.66
C ILE A 1052 -14.47 -26.70 10.93
N PHE A 1053 -13.40 -27.48 11.11
CA PHE A 1053 -13.26 -28.81 10.52
C PHE A 1053 -13.05 -29.86 11.60
N ILE A 1054 -13.80 -30.95 11.51
CA ILE A 1054 -13.60 -32.17 12.28
C ILE A 1054 -13.27 -33.25 11.27
N SER A 1055 -12.10 -33.86 11.38
CA SER A 1055 -11.68 -34.89 10.42
C SER A 1055 -10.87 -35.98 11.11
N PRO A 1056 -10.65 -37.12 10.44
CA PRO A 1056 -9.63 -38.08 10.87
C PRO A 1056 -8.28 -37.36 11.04
N LYS A 1057 -7.59 -37.66 12.13
CA LYS A 1057 -6.27 -37.14 12.49
C LYS A 1057 -5.18 -37.57 11.51
N ALA A 1058 -5.35 -38.70 10.82
CA ALA A 1058 -4.43 -39.14 9.79
C ALA A 1058 -5.13 -39.85 8.63
N VAL A 1059 -4.56 -39.71 7.43
CA VAL A 1059 -5.04 -40.34 6.20
C VAL A 1059 -3.88 -40.92 5.40
N LEU A 1060 -4.05 -42.15 4.93
CA LEU A 1060 -3.08 -42.86 4.08
C LEU A 1060 -3.49 -42.72 2.61
N LEU A 1061 -2.65 -42.07 1.81
CA LEU A 1061 -2.80 -41.97 0.37
C LEU A 1061 -1.83 -42.94 -0.31
N GLU A 1062 -2.30 -43.63 -1.33
CA GLU A 1062 -1.45 -44.43 -2.22
C GLU A 1062 -0.98 -43.59 -3.42
N ASP A 1063 0.14 -43.96 -4.02
CA ASP A 1063 0.61 -43.39 -5.29
C ASP A 1063 0.75 -41.85 -5.28
N VAL A 1064 1.42 -41.32 -4.27
CA VAL A 1064 1.74 -39.88 -4.12
C VAL A 1064 3.14 -39.62 -4.68
N GLU A 1065 3.27 -38.55 -5.46
CA GLU A 1065 4.55 -38.09 -6.02
C GLU A 1065 5.16 -37.00 -5.12
N LEU A 1066 6.43 -37.17 -4.76
CA LEU A 1066 7.25 -36.18 -4.05
C LEU A 1066 8.51 -35.91 -4.88
N ASN A 1067 8.91 -34.64 -4.98
CA ASN A 1067 10.01 -34.24 -5.87
C ASN A 1067 11.23 -33.76 -5.07
N VAL A 1068 12.41 -33.96 -5.66
CA VAL A 1068 13.65 -33.32 -5.20
C VAL A 1068 13.50 -31.79 -5.32
N LYS A 1069 14.11 -31.06 -4.39
CA LYS A 1069 14.10 -29.60 -4.39
C LYS A 1069 15.12 -29.10 -5.43
N ASP A 1070 14.64 -28.34 -6.43
CA ASP A 1070 15.52 -27.60 -7.36
C ASP A 1070 16.30 -26.50 -6.65
#